data_AF-A0A3N7HIL8-F1
#
_entry.id   AF-A0A3N7HIL8-F1
#
_cell.length_a   1.000
_cell.length_b   1.000
_cell.length_c   1.000
_cell.angle_alpha   90.00
_cell.angle_beta   90.00
_cell.angle_gamma   90.00
#
_symmetry.space_group_name_H-M   'P 1'
#
loop_
_entity.id
_entity.type
_entity.pdbx_description
1 polymer ?
#
loop_
_entity_poly.entity_id
_entity_poly.type
_entity_poly.pdbx_seq_one_letter_code
_entity_poly.pdbx_strand_id
1 'polypeptide(L)'
;MVSLVDEVAHLPSKGPTMPTLPTRVGSIVDARTVTPSLDLAELAGQLAKAIPPNGEAQAALPLVSTAARRVHINVRGVMHRLFHNGDHAFEKAFTPGEDAGFLRDLSAPPRATTARVGGRLLSGTESVTSKSIGRLHEAINEVLDGALADVELKDLTLPSLDAAMAAFATSITERKPELAAHASMVPIVFASTERRAEERGKDIGRVLTAIETVDGNDWLESLLAGIANVMRKEGLDDEIDGALTEIRNQRSRPDSLIRAFLDFLDDQALARVRLRVTMRLMDALALQSNRAGFKAYVSRVRECHEQIAGIDGEAVVLDASTVYGGNNTSDLAEHLRKALFYTCLPAWAQGSSQLFETRAEQSRGFATVREVSYRFRVNGDNPQTQKSAFDSRMDRLHDHLFTAPDPNAFVRRDIAELVFLHLAVPDSIEDPTPLNVLEEARRVAAELKADPLRTLKALHSSLMSRSRTMQAVADELIELLKSKVNRVVPIANGSVDRFTVTVHRDILNRENLDSIGPNSDVLKRAESGDDDVEWFKHLTVSEEPVVLGGIASYVVKTELKERSLAAAGPARSMTMERDVDHPVLPIRFVPHRWLKDEQRAIVDVAQPGLFDAGAGIDVAYPLDMLTMRRKKDEKEKAQSEQFRAASCVAVTLLVYVTLWELQRRVRSELPDTALTMIRLAHTPAQAGKEEDANDPNTAVYAISQALEKALAREGAVKLQGVTTKAVGNRDNMQYKRKGALNAMLGGQPLRFEFEGSLDKVALVTYVTRPCDEHAAHADADGYLFMSRTYVAQRGEKGAVLRTLNMRTRVVDSQKDFKNPQPILEELARLREDGFAHVMLLSHHFGNRHIGRAAERHAPHGTVEFLDEAVKRYPEMSLYPLRRDVFPATRLRKRDTAESGFEVMTFKDHQEMYEALSTDALRSILPVYTFATLAVVGEEKHRPQSGFCTYFFDAEQRITDIEAAKLAEQNMLGLGGQDGIRRSLVSVLRAVHFMESEKPASRSVLLPVLDPFGWVDPQKRAAAGEVQVMSRRRAGTVLLSLPAVLAHVTKVLHKEAP
;
A
#
# COMPACT_ATOMS: atom_id res chain seq x y z
N MET A 1 10.85 -46.89 -49.83
CA MET A 1 10.31 -48.09 -50.50
C MET A 1 8.85 -47.77 -50.80
N VAL A 2 8.56 -47.44 -52.09
CA VAL A 2 7.23 -47.27 -52.75
C VAL A 2 6.29 -46.18 -52.19
N SER A 3 5.57 -45.32 -52.93
CA SER A 3 5.66 -44.64 -54.24
C SER A 3 4.44 -43.69 -54.34
N LEU A 4 4.55 -42.57 -55.09
CA LEU A 4 3.59 -42.03 -56.10
C LEU A 4 2.12 -41.73 -55.69
N VAL A 5 1.35 -40.76 -56.21
CA VAL A 5 1.48 -39.59 -57.12
C VAL A 5 0.07 -38.95 -57.28
N ASP A 6 -0.02 -37.63 -57.58
CA ASP A 6 -1.03 -36.86 -58.36
C ASP A 6 -2.56 -36.99 -58.09
N GLU A 7 -3.50 -36.12 -58.49
CA GLU A 7 -3.61 -34.77 -59.07
C GLU A 7 -5.11 -34.36 -58.94
N VAL A 8 -5.36 -33.08 -58.60
CA VAL A 8 -6.24 -32.08 -59.26
C VAL A 8 -7.70 -32.38 -59.72
N ALA A 9 -8.59 -31.41 -59.36
CA ALA A 9 -9.68 -30.76 -60.13
C ALA A 9 -11.20 -31.03 -59.87
N HIS A 10 -11.90 -29.89 -59.65
CA HIS A 10 -13.25 -29.45 -60.09
C HIS A 10 -14.44 -29.35 -59.06
N LEU A 11 -14.87 -28.09 -58.87
CA LEU A 11 -16.09 -27.52 -58.23
C LEU A 11 -17.39 -27.84 -59.05
N PRO A 12 -18.62 -27.37 -58.68
CA PRO A 12 -19.26 -27.02 -57.39
C PRO A 12 -20.72 -27.59 -57.24
N SER A 13 -21.34 -27.60 -56.04
CA SER A 13 -22.80 -27.34 -55.87
C SER A 13 -23.22 -27.14 -54.40
N LYS A 14 -24.41 -26.54 -54.23
CA LYS A 14 -24.95 -25.79 -53.07
C LYS A 14 -25.65 -26.67 -52.00
N GLY A 15 -25.67 -26.18 -50.76
CA GLY A 15 -26.77 -26.40 -49.79
C GLY A 15 -26.39 -27.08 -48.46
N PRO A 16 -27.06 -26.77 -47.32
CA PRO A 16 -26.43 -26.56 -46.02
C PRO A 16 -26.40 -27.80 -45.12
N THR A 17 -25.30 -28.02 -44.39
CA THR A 17 -25.17 -29.07 -43.38
C THR A 17 -24.95 -28.48 -41.98
N MET A 18 -25.69 -29.04 -41.03
CA MET A 18 -25.62 -28.79 -39.59
C MET A 18 -24.18 -28.91 -39.05
N PRO A 19 -23.76 -28.09 -38.07
CA PRO A 19 -22.45 -28.23 -37.47
C PRO A 19 -22.39 -29.52 -36.64
N THR A 20 -21.59 -30.46 -37.12
CA THR A 20 -21.08 -31.62 -36.40
C THR A 20 -20.18 -31.16 -35.24
N LEU A 21 -20.33 -31.83 -34.10
CA LEU A 21 -19.49 -31.70 -32.90
C LEU A 21 -17.99 -31.74 -33.25
N PRO A 22 -17.15 -30.80 -32.74
CA PRO A 22 -15.71 -30.91 -32.89
C PRO A 22 -15.20 -32.11 -32.10
N THR A 23 -14.52 -32.98 -32.83
CA THR A 23 -13.79 -34.16 -32.38
C THR A 23 -12.72 -33.75 -31.36
N ARG A 24 -12.61 -34.48 -30.25
CA ARG A 24 -11.56 -34.35 -29.25
C ARG A 24 -10.18 -34.40 -29.93
N VAL A 25 -9.50 -33.26 -30.01
CA VAL A 25 -8.06 -33.20 -30.26
C VAL A 25 -7.35 -33.38 -28.92
N GLY A 26 -6.29 -34.18 -28.94
CA GLY A 26 -5.59 -34.69 -27.78
C GLY A 26 -5.16 -33.63 -26.77
N SER A 27 -5.18 -34.06 -25.51
CA SER A 27 -4.58 -33.39 -24.36
C SER A 27 -3.14 -32.98 -24.65
N ILE A 28 -2.93 -31.69 -24.92
CA ILE A 28 -1.63 -31.05 -24.74
C ILE A 28 -1.38 -31.09 -23.23
N VAL A 29 -0.40 -31.89 -22.82
CA VAL A 29 0.14 -31.82 -21.47
C VAL A 29 0.88 -30.49 -21.39
N ASP A 30 0.26 -29.50 -20.78
CA ASP A 30 0.79 -28.15 -20.59
C ASP A 30 1.93 -28.19 -19.54
N ALA A 31 3.05 -28.78 -19.94
CA ALA A 31 4.23 -28.99 -19.12
C ALA A 31 5.15 -27.75 -19.17
N ARG A 32 4.65 -26.63 -18.64
CA ARG A 32 5.37 -25.49 -18.03
C ARG A 32 4.31 -24.42 -17.79
N THR A 33 4.06 -24.07 -16.54
CA THR A 33 3.29 -22.87 -16.19
C THR A 33 3.89 -21.68 -16.94
N VAL A 34 3.19 -21.19 -17.98
CA VAL A 34 3.61 -20.05 -18.79
C VAL A 34 3.51 -18.81 -17.91
N THR A 35 4.66 -18.28 -17.49
CA THR A 35 4.71 -17.14 -16.57
C THR A 35 4.99 -15.84 -17.31
N PRO A 36 4.20 -14.77 -17.08
CA PRO A 36 4.45 -13.48 -17.71
C PRO A 36 5.89 -13.00 -17.53
N SER A 37 6.50 -12.50 -18.60
CA SER A 37 7.91 -12.08 -18.61
C SER A 37 8.18 -10.87 -19.50
N LEU A 38 9.35 -10.26 -19.35
CA LEU A 38 9.79 -9.09 -20.10
C LEU A 38 10.94 -9.41 -21.08
N ASP A 39 10.83 -8.95 -22.32
CA ASP A 39 11.96 -8.92 -23.25
C ASP A 39 12.84 -7.66 -23.06
N LEU A 40 13.49 -7.61 -21.89
CA LEU A 40 14.38 -6.50 -21.52
C LEU A 40 15.67 -6.49 -22.37
N ALA A 41 16.13 -7.67 -22.80
CA ALA A 41 17.34 -7.83 -23.59
C ALA A 41 17.25 -7.11 -24.94
N GLU A 42 16.15 -7.33 -25.67
CA GLU A 42 15.93 -6.70 -26.97
C GLU A 42 15.73 -5.19 -26.81
N LEU A 43 14.95 -4.77 -25.80
CA LEU A 43 14.69 -3.34 -25.55
C LEU A 43 15.99 -2.58 -25.24
N ALA A 44 16.82 -3.09 -24.33
CA ALA A 44 18.10 -2.46 -23.98
C ALA A 44 19.06 -2.44 -25.19
N GLY A 45 19.08 -3.52 -25.98
CA GLY A 45 19.91 -3.61 -27.18
C GLY A 45 19.51 -2.61 -28.26
N GLN A 46 18.21 -2.41 -28.47
CA GLN A 46 17.70 -1.40 -29.40
C GLN A 46 17.90 0.03 -28.89
N LEU A 47 17.75 0.26 -27.57
CA LEU A 47 18.04 1.55 -26.96
C LEU A 47 19.50 1.96 -27.14
N ALA A 48 20.45 1.05 -26.93
CA ALA A 48 21.87 1.32 -27.14
C ALA A 48 22.15 1.80 -28.58
N LYS A 49 21.51 1.17 -29.57
CA LYS A 49 21.60 1.58 -31.00
C LYS A 49 20.93 2.93 -31.28
N ALA A 50 19.95 3.32 -30.48
CA ALA A 50 19.25 4.61 -30.61
C ALA A 50 19.95 5.77 -29.89
N ILE A 51 21.00 5.53 -29.10
CA ILE A 51 21.73 6.60 -28.40
C ILE A 51 22.37 7.61 -29.36
N PRO A 52 23.18 7.21 -30.37
CA PRO A 52 23.87 8.17 -31.22
C PRO A 52 22.88 8.99 -32.06
N PRO A 53 23.05 10.33 -32.16
CA PRO A 53 22.19 11.16 -32.99
C PRO A 53 22.41 10.86 -34.48
N ASN A 54 21.35 10.93 -35.29
CA ASN A 54 21.40 10.72 -36.75
C ASN A 54 20.32 11.54 -37.47
N GLY A 55 20.54 11.88 -38.75
CA GLY A 55 19.46 12.35 -39.66
C GLY A 55 18.71 13.64 -39.26
N GLU A 56 17.38 13.60 -39.43
CA GLU A 56 16.42 14.72 -39.37
C GLU A 56 16.32 15.43 -38.01
N ALA A 57 15.68 16.61 -37.95
CA ALA A 57 15.66 17.53 -36.80
C ALA A 57 15.33 16.89 -35.43
N GLN A 58 14.31 16.00 -35.32
CA GLN A 58 14.02 15.29 -34.06
C GLN A 58 15.07 14.23 -33.73
N ALA A 59 15.55 13.51 -34.75
CA ALA A 59 16.54 12.45 -34.62
C ALA A 59 17.97 13.00 -34.40
N ALA A 60 18.19 14.28 -34.68
CA ALA A 60 19.43 15.00 -34.38
C ALA A 60 19.56 15.46 -32.91
N LEU A 61 18.47 15.43 -32.12
CA LEU A 61 18.52 15.82 -30.72
C LEU A 61 19.43 14.88 -29.92
N PRO A 62 20.51 15.38 -29.29
CA PRO A 62 21.40 14.56 -28.48
C PRO A 62 20.72 14.16 -27.16
N LEU A 63 21.13 13.03 -26.58
CA LEU A 63 20.66 12.63 -25.25
C LEU A 63 21.13 13.61 -24.17
N VAL A 64 22.38 14.08 -24.27
CA VAL A 64 22.99 15.00 -23.32
C VAL A 64 23.48 16.23 -24.06
N SER A 65 23.15 17.41 -23.53
CA SER A 65 23.78 18.66 -23.91
C SER A 65 24.12 19.47 -22.66
N THR A 66 25.05 20.41 -22.78
CA THR A 66 25.48 21.26 -21.67
C THR A 66 25.21 22.72 -21.98
N ALA A 67 24.83 23.48 -20.96
CA ALA A 67 24.60 24.92 -21.06
C ALA A 67 24.97 25.59 -19.74
N ALA A 68 26.04 26.39 -19.76
CA ALA A 68 26.61 26.98 -18.55
C ALA A 68 26.87 25.93 -17.47
N ARG A 69 26.32 26.10 -16.27
CA ARG A 69 26.47 25.18 -15.13
C ARG A 69 25.42 24.07 -15.10
N ARG A 70 24.93 23.64 -16.28
CA ARG A 70 23.87 22.63 -16.39
C ARG A 70 24.11 21.58 -17.43
N VAL A 71 23.61 20.39 -17.11
CA VAL A 71 23.44 19.27 -18.03
C VAL A 71 21.96 19.11 -18.35
N HIS A 72 21.62 19.09 -19.63
CA HIS A 72 20.29 18.81 -20.12
C HIS A 72 20.23 17.37 -20.64
N ILE A 73 19.38 16.54 -20.03
CA ILE A 73 19.08 15.19 -20.49
C ILE A 73 17.79 15.23 -21.30
N ASN A 74 17.87 15.00 -22.61
CA ASN A 74 16.74 15.02 -23.51
C ASN A 74 16.43 13.61 -24.05
N VAL A 75 15.44 12.95 -23.45
CA VAL A 75 15.07 11.59 -23.87
C VAL A 75 14.32 11.56 -25.21
N ARG A 76 13.79 12.69 -25.70
CA ARG A 76 12.92 12.72 -26.90
C ARG A 76 13.65 12.24 -28.15
N GLY A 77 14.88 12.70 -28.36
CA GLY A 77 15.66 12.33 -29.56
C GLY A 77 15.90 10.82 -29.64
N VAL A 78 16.34 10.23 -28.53
CA VAL A 78 16.56 8.78 -28.42
C VAL A 78 15.25 8.01 -28.62
N MET A 79 14.16 8.45 -27.98
CA MET A 79 12.85 7.80 -28.15
C MET A 79 12.36 7.90 -29.60
N HIS A 80 12.52 9.05 -30.26
CA HIS A 80 12.17 9.17 -31.68
C HIS A 80 12.97 8.19 -32.54
N ARG A 81 14.29 8.11 -32.34
CA ARG A 81 15.17 7.15 -33.01
C ARG A 81 14.80 5.70 -32.71
N LEU A 82 14.40 5.38 -31.49
CA LEU A 82 13.95 4.03 -31.13
C LEU A 82 12.78 3.55 -31.99
N PHE A 83 11.79 4.41 -32.23
CA PHE A 83 10.62 4.07 -33.06
C PHE A 83 10.89 4.11 -34.58
N HIS A 84 11.88 4.87 -35.05
CA HIS A 84 12.06 5.16 -36.48
C HIS A 84 13.41 4.69 -37.08
N ASN A 85 14.37 4.22 -36.27
CA ASN A 85 15.66 3.74 -36.79
C ASN A 85 15.53 2.38 -37.50
N GLY A 86 16.26 2.23 -38.60
CA GLY A 86 16.33 0.99 -39.38
C GLY A 86 15.03 0.65 -40.10
N ASP A 87 14.80 -0.63 -40.38
CA ASP A 87 13.59 -1.16 -41.01
C ASP A 87 12.46 -1.38 -39.97
N HIS A 88 12.15 -0.32 -39.19
CA HIS A 88 11.15 -0.33 -38.10
C HIS A 88 11.34 -1.47 -37.09
N ALA A 89 12.60 -1.75 -36.71
CA ALA A 89 12.96 -2.92 -35.91
C ALA A 89 12.24 -2.98 -34.54
N PHE A 90 12.05 -1.82 -33.89
CA PHE A 90 11.31 -1.73 -32.62
C PHE A 90 9.85 -2.14 -32.78
N GLU A 91 9.16 -1.58 -33.77
CA GLU A 91 7.76 -1.91 -34.02
C GLU A 91 7.61 -3.39 -34.39
N LYS A 92 8.53 -3.93 -35.18
CA LYS A 92 8.54 -5.36 -35.53
C LYS A 92 8.76 -6.26 -34.32
N ALA A 93 9.70 -5.92 -33.44
CA ALA A 93 10.02 -6.71 -32.25
C ALA A 93 8.89 -6.73 -31.21
N PHE A 94 8.19 -5.59 -31.03
CA PHE A 94 7.20 -5.44 -29.97
C PHE A 94 5.75 -5.38 -30.46
N THR A 95 5.50 -5.67 -31.72
CA THR A 95 4.14 -5.96 -32.19
C THR A 95 3.65 -7.26 -31.53
N PRO A 96 2.45 -7.28 -30.92
CA PRO A 96 1.96 -8.45 -30.20
C PRO A 96 1.75 -9.65 -31.13
N GLY A 97 2.25 -10.81 -30.72
CA GLY A 97 2.03 -12.11 -31.35
C GLY A 97 2.11 -13.24 -30.32
N GLU A 98 1.90 -14.49 -30.73
CA GLU A 98 2.01 -15.65 -29.82
C GLU A 98 3.42 -15.71 -29.20
N ASP A 99 4.45 -15.53 -30.04
CA ASP A 99 5.85 -15.43 -29.63
C ASP A 99 6.45 -14.05 -29.96
N ALA A 100 5.69 -12.96 -29.81
CA ALA A 100 6.20 -11.58 -30.02
C ALA A 100 5.56 -10.56 -29.06
N GLY A 101 6.28 -9.46 -28.79
CA GLY A 101 5.85 -8.43 -27.83
C GLY A 101 6.90 -8.17 -26.75
N PHE A 102 6.74 -7.05 -26.04
CA PHE A 102 7.60 -6.70 -24.91
C PHE A 102 7.19 -7.46 -23.64
N LEU A 103 5.89 -7.45 -23.33
CA LEU A 103 5.27 -8.34 -22.34
C LEU A 103 4.96 -9.66 -23.03
N ARG A 104 5.64 -10.74 -22.63
CA ARG A 104 5.45 -12.10 -23.12
C ARG A 104 4.59 -12.90 -22.16
N ASP A 105 3.98 -13.98 -22.65
CA ASP A 105 3.40 -15.02 -21.81
C ASP A 105 2.29 -14.52 -20.86
N LEU A 106 1.62 -13.43 -21.25
CA LEU A 106 0.63 -12.74 -20.44
C LEU A 106 -0.79 -13.04 -20.93
N SER A 107 -1.50 -13.86 -20.16
CA SER A 107 -2.95 -14.00 -20.30
C SER A 107 -3.66 -12.77 -19.74
N ALA A 108 -4.84 -12.45 -20.29
CA ALA A 108 -5.61 -11.31 -19.78
C ALA A 108 -6.18 -11.66 -18.39
N PRO A 109 -5.94 -10.84 -17.34
CA PRO A 109 -6.46 -11.14 -16.02
C PRO A 109 -8.00 -11.14 -16.01
N PRO A 110 -8.67 -11.92 -15.13
CA PRO A 110 -10.11 -11.89 -14.98
C PRO A 110 -10.66 -10.49 -14.68
N ARG A 111 -11.93 -10.24 -15.03
CA ARG A 111 -12.57 -8.94 -14.78
C ARG A 111 -12.47 -8.55 -13.30
N ALA A 112 -12.19 -7.28 -13.04
CA ALA A 112 -12.01 -6.70 -11.70
C ALA A 112 -10.79 -7.20 -10.89
N THR A 113 -9.94 -8.04 -11.47
CA THR A 113 -8.66 -8.44 -10.87
C THR A 113 -7.50 -7.59 -11.43
N THR A 114 -6.35 -7.66 -10.79
CA THR A 114 -5.13 -6.98 -11.24
C THR A 114 -3.99 -7.98 -11.33
N ALA A 115 -3.27 -7.99 -12.44
CA ALA A 115 -1.99 -8.67 -12.57
C ALA A 115 -0.84 -7.68 -12.39
N ARG A 116 0.27 -8.12 -11.79
CA ARG A 116 1.54 -7.39 -11.70
C ARG A 116 2.58 -8.11 -12.52
N VAL A 117 3.42 -7.37 -13.22
CA VAL A 117 4.54 -7.90 -14.00
C VAL A 117 5.77 -7.01 -13.84
N GLY A 118 6.97 -7.59 -13.91
CA GLY A 118 8.21 -6.86 -14.13
C GLY A 118 9.44 -7.43 -13.43
N GLY A 119 9.29 -8.45 -12.59
CA GLY A 119 10.42 -9.14 -11.97
C GLY A 119 10.94 -10.29 -12.83
N ARG A 120 10.19 -10.83 -13.80
CA ARG A 120 10.69 -11.88 -14.69
C ARG A 120 11.21 -11.39 -16.03
N LEU A 121 12.38 -11.90 -16.41
CA LEU A 121 12.94 -11.77 -17.75
C LEU A 121 12.48 -12.93 -18.63
N LEU A 122 12.47 -12.74 -19.95
CA LEU A 122 12.22 -13.81 -20.91
C LEU A 122 13.25 -14.94 -20.70
N SER A 123 12.77 -16.18 -20.60
CA SER A 123 13.61 -17.33 -20.24
C SER A 123 14.82 -17.48 -21.17
N GLY A 124 16.02 -17.63 -20.59
CA GLY A 124 17.27 -17.80 -21.33
C GLY A 124 17.88 -16.50 -21.85
N THR A 125 17.30 -15.34 -21.54
CA THR A 125 17.81 -14.02 -21.95
C THR A 125 18.63 -13.32 -20.87
N GLU A 126 18.91 -13.93 -19.73
CA GLU A 126 19.56 -13.29 -18.56
C GLU A 126 20.98 -12.79 -18.91
N SER A 127 21.78 -13.63 -19.57
CA SER A 127 23.12 -13.27 -20.05
C SER A 127 23.07 -12.20 -21.15
N VAL A 128 22.10 -12.30 -22.04
CA VAL A 128 21.91 -11.33 -23.14
C VAL A 128 21.47 -9.98 -22.59
N THR A 129 20.57 -9.96 -21.63
CA THR A 129 20.12 -8.77 -20.89
C THR A 129 21.31 -8.07 -20.25
N SER A 130 22.17 -8.82 -19.56
CA SER A 130 23.39 -8.26 -18.94
C SER A 130 24.32 -7.60 -19.97
N LYS A 131 24.54 -8.25 -21.12
CA LYS A 131 25.35 -7.69 -22.23
C LYS A 131 24.69 -6.47 -22.87
N SER A 132 23.38 -6.50 -23.10
CA SER A 132 22.64 -5.38 -23.69
C SER A 132 22.62 -4.14 -22.78
N ILE A 133 22.46 -4.35 -21.47
CA ILE A 133 22.54 -3.26 -20.48
C ILE A 133 23.97 -2.70 -20.42
N GLY A 134 24.99 -3.56 -20.46
CA GLY A 134 26.39 -3.12 -20.56
C GLY A 134 26.64 -2.23 -21.77
N ARG A 135 26.16 -2.63 -22.96
CA ARG A 135 26.25 -1.82 -24.19
C ARG A 135 25.49 -0.50 -24.09
N LEU A 136 24.33 -0.49 -23.43
CA LEU A 136 23.57 0.74 -23.19
C LEU A 136 24.37 1.69 -22.28
N HIS A 137 24.98 1.17 -21.22
CA HIS A 137 25.84 1.96 -20.33
C HIS A 137 27.07 2.50 -21.08
N GLU A 138 27.76 1.69 -21.88
CA GLU A 138 28.89 2.11 -22.71
C GLU A 138 28.49 3.25 -23.67
N ALA A 139 27.39 3.10 -24.41
CA ALA A 139 26.91 4.12 -25.33
C ALA A 139 26.54 5.45 -24.62
N ILE A 140 25.95 5.38 -23.42
CA ILE A 140 25.67 6.57 -22.61
C ILE A 140 26.97 7.20 -22.08
N ASN A 141 27.92 6.37 -21.67
CA ASN A 141 29.22 6.80 -21.17
C ASN A 141 30.00 7.59 -22.24
N GLU A 142 30.01 7.12 -23.49
CA GLU A 142 30.61 7.83 -24.62
C GLU A 142 29.96 9.20 -24.87
N VAL A 143 28.62 9.28 -24.79
CA VAL A 143 27.89 10.55 -24.93
C VAL A 143 28.24 11.51 -23.79
N LEU A 144 28.36 11.00 -22.56
CA LEU A 144 28.74 11.80 -21.40
C LEU A 144 30.19 12.31 -21.51
N ASP A 145 31.12 11.47 -21.98
CA ASP A 145 32.52 11.86 -22.19
C ASP A 145 32.64 13.00 -23.20
N GLY A 146 31.88 12.94 -24.30
CA GLY A 146 31.83 14.03 -25.28
C GLY A 146 31.15 15.29 -24.74
N ALA A 147 30.03 15.17 -24.03
CA ALA A 147 29.26 16.31 -23.56
C ALA A 147 29.90 17.05 -22.37
N LEU A 148 30.66 16.34 -21.53
CA LEU A 148 31.26 16.86 -20.29
C LEU A 148 32.76 17.18 -20.42
N ALA A 149 33.36 17.05 -21.61
CA ALA A 149 34.80 17.26 -21.81
C ALA A 149 35.32 18.60 -21.25
N ASP A 150 34.51 19.67 -21.37
CA ASP A 150 34.84 21.03 -20.91
C ASP A 150 34.03 21.47 -19.68
N VAL A 151 33.39 20.54 -18.95
CA VAL A 151 32.54 20.86 -17.80
C VAL A 151 33.20 20.40 -16.49
N GLU A 152 33.46 21.32 -15.57
CA GLU A 152 33.86 20.96 -14.21
C GLU A 152 32.66 20.38 -13.45
N LEU A 153 32.72 19.12 -13.02
CA LEU A 153 31.58 18.43 -12.41
C LEU A 153 31.11 19.09 -11.11
N LYS A 154 32.04 19.66 -10.33
CA LYS A 154 31.73 20.45 -9.14
C LYS A 154 30.81 21.66 -9.45
N ASP A 155 30.88 22.23 -10.65
CA ASP A 155 30.07 23.40 -11.03
C ASP A 155 28.60 23.04 -11.23
N LEU A 156 28.29 21.77 -11.46
CA LEU A 156 26.92 21.26 -11.50
C LEU A 156 26.28 21.19 -10.11
N THR A 157 27.09 21.25 -9.05
CA THR A 157 26.62 21.18 -7.67
C THR A 157 26.51 22.55 -7.01
N LEU A 158 25.73 22.59 -5.94
CA LEU A 158 25.75 23.67 -4.96
C LEU A 158 26.58 23.25 -3.75
N PRO A 159 27.29 24.20 -3.12
CA PRO A 159 28.27 23.88 -2.09
C PRO A 159 27.65 23.31 -0.81
N SER A 160 26.36 23.57 -0.56
CA SER A 160 25.64 23.08 0.61
C SER A 160 24.14 22.94 0.33
N LEU A 161 23.46 22.11 1.11
CA LEU A 161 21.99 22.04 1.09
C LEU A 161 21.37 23.37 1.49
N ASP A 162 21.97 24.12 2.41
CA ASP A 162 21.48 25.46 2.75
C ASP A 162 21.49 26.42 1.53
N ALA A 163 22.55 26.38 0.72
CA ALA A 163 22.65 27.14 -0.52
C ALA A 163 21.62 26.67 -1.56
N ALA A 164 21.38 25.36 -1.68
CA ALA A 164 20.34 24.80 -2.53
C ALA A 164 18.94 25.26 -2.11
N MET A 165 18.64 25.22 -0.81
CA MET A 165 17.36 25.68 -0.27
C MET A 165 17.15 27.18 -0.49
N ALA A 166 18.20 28.00 -0.39
CA ALA A 166 18.14 29.41 -0.73
C ALA A 166 17.82 29.63 -2.22
N ALA A 167 18.53 28.93 -3.12
CA ALA A 167 18.31 29.03 -4.56
C ALA A 167 16.88 28.60 -4.96
N PHE A 168 16.40 27.48 -4.42
CA PHE A 168 15.03 27.02 -4.64
C PHE A 168 14.00 28.02 -4.12
N ALA A 169 14.18 28.58 -2.93
CA ALA A 169 13.28 29.58 -2.35
C ALA A 169 13.19 30.84 -3.23
N THR A 170 14.33 31.33 -3.73
CA THR A 170 14.38 32.46 -4.66
C THR A 170 13.62 32.16 -5.96
N SER A 171 13.79 30.97 -6.53
CA SER A 171 13.15 30.57 -7.80
C SER A 171 11.61 30.52 -7.73
N ILE A 172 11.05 30.31 -6.53
CA ILE A 172 9.60 30.21 -6.32
C ILE A 172 9.02 31.46 -5.61
N THR A 173 9.85 32.47 -5.36
CA THR A 173 9.51 33.71 -4.64
C THR A 173 9.00 33.45 -3.21
N GLU A 174 9.65 32.52 -2.50
CA GLU A 174 9.36 32.18 -1.10
C GLU A 174 10.56 32.46 -0.20
N ARG A 175 10.32 32.45 1.11
CA ARG A 175 11.41 32.52 2.10
C ARG A 175 12.03 31.13 2.30
N LYS A 176 13.36 31.10 2.47
CA LYS A 176 14.08 29.89 2.91
C LYS A 176 13.47 29.39 4.22
N PRO A 177 13.24 28.08 4.40
CA PRO A 177 12.71 27.54 5.65
C PRO A 177 13.65 27.82 6.82
N GLU A 178 13.08 28.14 7.98
CA GLU A 178 13.84 28.21 9.23
C GLU A 178 14.11 26.80 9.74
N LEU A 179 15.36 26.51 10.07
CA LEU A 179 15.80 25.24 10.62
C LEU A 179 15.87 25.34 12.14
N ALA A 180 15.13 24.48 12.84
CA ALA A 180 15.24 24.33 14.28
C ALA A 180 16.34 23.31 14.61
N ALA A 181 17.16 23.62 15.61
CA ALA A 181 18.22 22.72 16.11
C ALA A 181 17.76 21.84 17.28
N HIS A 182 16.56 22.08 17.80
CA HIS A 182 16.05 21.39 18.98
C HIS A 182 14.65 20.82 18.76
N ALA A 183 14.42 19.69 19.42
CA ALA A 183 13.12 19.09 19.60
C ALA A 183 12.77 19.05 21.09
N SER A 184 11.49 19.19 21.38
CA SER A 184 10.95 19.13 22.74
C SER A 184 10.08 17.88 22.89
N MET A 185 10.60 16.90 23.60
CA MET A 185 9.98 15.58 23.77
C MET A 185 9.28 15.47 25.12
N VAL A 186 8.01 15.11 25.09
CA VAL A 186 7.21 14.91 26.31
C VAL A 186 7.16 13.42 26.65
N PRO A 187 7.71 12.97 27.78
CA PRO A 187 7.58 11.59 28.21
C PRO A 187 6.12 11.29 28.59
N ILE A 188 5.59 10.19 28.07
CA ILE A 188 4.23 9.73 28.30
C ILE A 188 4.20 8.27 28.74
N VAL A 189 3.09 7.87 29.35
CA VAL A 189 2.84 6.52 29.85
C VAL A 189 1.42 6.08 29.46
N PHE A 190 1.25 4.79 29.19
CA PHE A 190 -0.09 4.20 29.13
C PHE A 190 -0.60 4.07 30.55
N ALA A 191 -1.77 4.65 30.82
CA ALA A 191 -2.29 4.73 32.17
C ALA A 191 -3.72 4.17 32.22
N SER A 192 -4.02 3.46 33.33
CA SER A 192 -5.35 2.92 33.60
C SER A 192 -6.45 3.98 33.57
N THR A 193 -7.62 3.57 33.10
CA THR A 193 -8.83 4.39 33.08
C THR A 193 -9.55 4.49 34.43
N GLU A 194 -9.13 3.70 35.42
CA GLU A 194 -9.68 3.67 36.79
C GLU A 194 -9.16 4.80 37.69
N ARG A 195 -8.23 5.61 37.17
CA ARG A 195 -7.70 6.81 37.84
C ARG A 195 -8.77 7.86 38.15
N ARG A 196 -8.48 8.70 39.15
CA ARG A 196 -9.40 9.78 39.59
C ARG A 196 -9.67 10.77 38.45
N ALA A 197 -10.85 11.38 38.42
CA ALA A 197 -11.27 12.29 37.35
C ALA A 197 -10.30 13.47 37.12
N GLU A 198 -9.70 14.00 38.18
CA GLU A 198 -8.69 15.07 38.11
C GLU A 198 -7.42 14.63 37.36
N GLU A 199 -6.96 13.41 37.58
CA GLU A 199 -5.80 12.82 36.89
C GLU A 199 -6.11 12.58 35.42
N ARG A 200 -7.31 12.04 35.12
CA ARG A 200 -7.78 11.89 33.73
C ARG A 200 -7.96 13.24 33.03
N GLY A 201 -8.26 14.28 33.80
CA GLY A 201 -8.29 15.68 33.34
C GLY A 201 -6.99 16.12 32.67
N LYS A 202 -5.85 15.48 32.99
CA LYS A 202 -4.54 15.76 32.40
C LYS A 202 -4.16 14.83 31.23
N ASP A 203 -5.01 13.88 30.89
CA ASP A 203 -4.75 12.96 29.78
C ASP A 203 -4.62 13.70 28.45
N ILE A 204 -3.67 13.25 27.66
CA ILE A 204 -3.23 13.87 26.42
C ILE A 204 -3.96 13.24 25.23
N GLY A 205 -4.20 11.92 25.29
CA GLY A 205 -4.90 11.15 24.29
C GLY A 205 -5.50 9.89 24.88
N ARG A 206 -6.31 9.19 24.07
CA ARG A 206 -6.87 7.89 24.40
C ARG A 206 -6.87 6.95 23.22
N VAL A 207 -6.80 5.66 23.50
CA VAL A 207 -6.72 4.58 22.54
C VAL A 207 -7.86 3.62 22.81
N LEU A 208 -8.59 3.24 21.77
CA LEU A 208 -9.67 2.26 21.85
C LEU A 208 -9.26 1.01 21.05
N THR A 209 -9.29 -0.13 21.73
CA THR A 209 -8.94 -1.42 21.15
C THR A 209 -9.97 -2.49 21.52
N ALA A 210 -9.98 -3.61 20.79
CA ALA A 210 -10.68 -4.82 21.16
C ALA A 210 -9.68 -5.99 21.20
N ILE A 211 -9.71 -6.76 22.27
CA ILE A 211 -9.05 -8.06 22.35
C ILE A 211 -10.03 -9.09 21.79
N GLU A 212 -9.65 -9.73 20.70
CA GLU A 212 -10.39 -10.81 20.04
C GLU A 212 -9.71 -12.14 20.39
N THR A 213 -10.44 -13.03 21.08
CA THR A 213 -9.99 -14.39 21.36
C THR A 213 -10.79 -15.35 20.49
N VAL A 214 -10.12 -15.96 19.53
CA VAL A 214 -10.69 -16.94 18.60
C VAL A 214 -10.42 -18.34 19.13
N ASP A 215 -11.49 -19.13 19.28
CA ASP A 215 -11.39 -20.53 19.65
C ASP A 215 -10.68 -21.32 18.54
N GLY A 216 -9.56 -22.00 18.85
CA GLY A 216 -8.71 -22.65 17.85
C GLY A 216 -8.75 -24.18 17.92
N ASN A 217 -9.97 -24.71 18.00
CA ASN A 217 -10.24 -26.07 17.53
C ASN A 217 -9.74 -26.21 16.07
N ASP A 218 -9.25 -27.39 15.68
CA ASP A 218 -8.82 -27.61 14.29
C ASP A 218 -10.02 -27.39 13.36
N TRP A 219 -10.01 -26.23 12.70
CA TRP A 219 -11.11 -25.77 11.86
C TRP A 219 -11.39 -26.77 10.74
N LEU A 220 -10.33 -27.40 10.20
CA LEU A 220 -10.49 -28.43 9.19
C LEU A 220 -11.31 -29.59 9.74
N GLU A 221 -10.99 -30.08 10.93
CA GLU A 221 -11.72 -31.21 11.53
C GLU A 221 -13.17 -30.85 11.87
N SER A 222 -13.43 -29.60 12.29
CA SER A 222 -14.80 -29.11 12.51
C SER A 222 -15.60 -29.05 11.20
N LEU A 223 -14.99 -28.57 10.12
CA LEU A 223 -15.58 -28.54 8.80
C LEU A 223 -15.83 -29.95 8.25
N LEU A 224 -14.85 -30.86 8.39
CA LEU A 224 -14.94 -32.27 7.98
C LEU A 224 -16.07 -32.99 8.71
N ALA A 225 -16.22 -32.79 10.02
CA ALA A 225 -17.33 -33.35 10.80
C ALA A 225 -18.69 -32.84 10.30
N GLY A 226 -18.76 -31.54 9.96
CA GLY A 226 -19.93 -30.92 9.34
C GLY A 226 -20.29 -31.53 7.99
N ILE A 227 -19.30 -31.69 7.11
CA ILE A 227 -19.46 -32.32 5.79
C ILE A 227 -19.93 -33.77 5.93
N ALA A 228 -19.30 -34.55 6.81
CA ALA A 228 -19.71 -35.93 7.09
C ALA A 228 -21.17 -36.02 7.54
N ASN A 229 -21.63 -35.09 8.40
CA ASN A 229 -23.03 -35.03 8.82
C ASN A 229 -23.99 -34.71 7.67
N VAL A 230 -23.57 -33.89 6.69
CA VAL A 230 -24.35 -33.60 5.48
C VAL A 230 -24.41 -34.85 4.60
N MET A 231 -23.27 -35.48 4.33
CA MET A 231 -23.18 -36.71 3.52
C MET A 231 -24.02 -37.87 4.09
N ARG A 232 -24.01 -38.09 5.42
CA ARG A 232 -24.90 -39.09 6.06
C ARG A 232 -26.38 -38.79 5.87
N LYS A 233 -26.76 -37.52 5.90
CA LYS A 233 -28.16 -37.12 5.66
C LYS A 233 -28.57 -37.29 4.19
N GLU A 234 -27.62 -37.28 3.27
CA GLU A 234 -27.82 -37.49 1.84
C GLU A 234 -27.67 -38.98 1.45
N GLY A 235 -27.31 -39.87 2.39
CA GLY A 235 -27.23 -41.31 2.20
C GLY A 235 -25.91 -41.80 1.60
N LEU A 236 -24.84 -41.02 1.74
CA LEU A 236 -23.50 -41.31 1.18
C LEU A 236 -22.55 -41.96 2.20
N ASP A 237 -23.06 -42.76 3.14
CA ASP A 237 -22.28 -43.29 4.28
C ASP A 237 -20.99 -44.02 3.87
N ASP A 238 -21.03 -44.77 2.76
CA ASP A 238 -19.90 -45.57 2.26
C ASP A 238 -18.77 -44.74 1.63
N GLU A 239 -19.03 -43.48 1.27
CA GLU A 239 -18.09 -42.59 0.56
C GLU A 239 -17.40 -41.57 1.47
N ILE A 240 -17.88 -41.43 2.72
CA ILE A 240 -17.43 -40.41 3.68
C ILE A 240 -15.92 -40.47 3.91
N ASP A 241 -15.37 -41.63 4.26
CA ASP A 241 -13.96 -41.74 4.61
C ASP A 241 -13.02 -41.38 3.45
N GLY A 242 -13.42 -41.74 2.22
CA GLY A 242 -12.71 -41.36 1.00
C GLY A 242 -12.75 -39.85 0.74
N ALA A 243 -13.94 -39.26 0.82
CA ALA A 243 -14.16 -37.82 0.67
C ALA A 243 -13.36 -36.99 1.69
N LEU A 244 -13.44 -37.35 2.98
CA LEU A 244 -12.72 -36.63 4.05
C LEU A 244 -11.20 -36.75 3.89
N THR A 245 -10.70 -37.91 3.45
CA THR A 245 -9.27 -38.10 3.19
C THR A 245 -8.79 -37.20 2.04
N GLU A 246 -9.55 -37.09 0.96
CA GLU A 246 -9.15 -36.23 -0.16
C GLU A 246 -9.24 -34.75 0.21
N ILE A 247 -10.24 -34.32 0.99
CA ILE A 247 -10.31 -32.94 1.51
C ILE A 247 -9.10 -32.62 2.40
N ARG A 248 -8.63 -33.58 3.22
CA ARG A 248 -7.39 -33.41 4.00
C ARG A 248 -6.17 -33.26 3.09
N ASN A 249 -6.06 -34.06 2.03
CA ASN A 249 -4.96 -33.95 1.06
C ASN A 249 -4.98 -32.59 0.35
N GLN A 250 -6.17 -32.10 0.00
CA GLN A 250 -6.36 -30.81 -0.66
C GLN A 250 -5.78 -29.65 0.17
N ARG A 251 -5.91 -29.62 1.51
CA ARG A 251 -5.30 -28.57 2.36
C ARG A 251 -3.80 -28.35 2.11
N SER A 252 -3.06 -29.40 1.80
CA SER A 252 -1.61 -29.33 1.57
C SER A 252 -1.24 -28.80 0.17
N ARG A 253 -2.20 -28.74 -0.76
CA ARG A 253 -1.98 -28.28 -2.14
C ARG A 253 -2.07 -26.75 -2.22
N PRO A 254 -1.15 -26.06 -2.92
CA PRO A 254 -1.19 -24.61 -3.10
C PRO A 254 -2.50 -24.09 -3.72
N ASP A 255 -3.00 -24.73 -4.79
CA ASP A 255 -4.20 -24.33 -5.55
C ASP A 255 -5.54 -24.80 -4.95
N SER A 256 -5.52 -25.37 -3.74
CA SER A 256 -6.75 -25.93 -3.17
C SER A 256 -7.70 -24.84 -2.70
N LEU A 257 -8.95 -24.95 -3.16
CA LEU A 257 -10.06 -24.15 -2.67
C LEU A 257 -10.27 -24.30 -1.16
N ILE A 258 -10.00 -25.49 -0.60
CA ILE A 258 -10.06 -25.73 0.85
C ILE A 258 -9.02 -24.87 1.56
N ARG A 259 -7.76 -24.89 1.11
CA ARG A 259 -6.69 -24.07 1.69
C ARG A 259 -7.03 -22.58 1.65
N ALA A 260 -7.43 -22.08 0.48
CA ALA A 260 -7.83 -20.69 0.30
C ALA A 260 -9.02 -20.31 1.20
N PHE A 261 -9.98 -21.22 1.38
CA PHE A 261 -11.10 -21.00 2.30
C PHE A 261 -10.69 -20.98 3.78
N LEU A 262 -9.73 -21.82 4.23
CA LEU A 262 -9.20 -21.72 5.60
C LEU A 262 -8.49 -20.38 5.81
N ASP A 263 -7.68 -19.96 4.84
CA ASP A 263 -7.01 -18.65 4.87
C ASP A 263 -8.05 -17.51 4.89
N PHE A 264 -9.15 -17.60 4.13
CA PHE A 264 -10.27 -16.65 4.19
C PHE A 264 -10.93 -16.55 5.58
N LEU A 265 -11.08 -17.67 6.29
CA LEU A 265 -11.68 -17.66 7.62
C LEU A 265 -10.79 -17.03 8.68
N ASP A 266 -9.47 -17.25 8.57
CA ASP A 266 -8.46 -16.59 9.41
C ASP A 266 -8.36 -15.09 9.07
N ASP A 267 -8.38 -14.75 7.78
CA ASP A 267 -7.93 -13.43 7.30
C ASP A 267 -9.07 -12.44 7.00
N GLN A 268 -10.24 -12.91 6.57
CA GLN A 268 -11.32 -12.04 6.05
C GLN A 268 -12.65 -12.17 6.77
N ALA A 269 -13.05 -13.38 7.16
CA ALA A 269 -14.33 -13.63 7.81
C ALA A 269 -14.54 -12.75 9.06
N LEU A 270 -13.45 -12.52 9.79
CA LEU A 270 -13.42 -11.78 11.05
C LEU A 270 -13.65 -10.27 10.87
N ALA A 271 -13.56 -9.76 9.64
CA ALA A 271 -14.00 -8.40 9.32
C ALA A 271 -15.49 -8.17 9.69
N ARG A 272 -16.32 -9.22 9.68
CA ARG A 272 -17.72 -9.14 10.11
C ARG A 272 -17.90 -9.08 11.62
N VAL A 273 -17.08 -9.81 12.37
CA VAL A 273 -17.04 -9.67 13.84
C VAL A 273 -16.68 -8.22 14.19
N ARG A 274 -15.68 -7.66 13.53
CA ARG A 274 -15.25 -6.27 13.72
C ARG A 274 -16.33 -5.26 13.36
N LEU A 275 -17.12 -5.51 12.31
CA LEU A 275 -18.29 -4.67 11.99
C LEU A 275 -19.27 -4.62 13.18
N ARG A 276 -19.57 -5.75 13.81
CA ARG A 276 -20.40 -5.80 15.02
C ARG A 276 -19.78 -4.98 16.17
N VAL A 277 -18.47 -5.09 16.37
CA VAL A 277 -17.77 -4.25 17.36
C VAL A 277 -17.90 -2.75 17.04
N THR A 278 -17.82 -2.34 15.76
CA THR A 278 -18.02 -0.93 15.39
C THR A 278 -19.44 -0.44 15.68
N MET A 279 -20.47 -1.27 15.47
CA MET A 279 -21.85 -0.94 15.82
C MET A 279 -21.99 -0.70 17.33
N ARG A 280 -21.39 -1.56 18.16
CA ARG A 280 -21.42 -1.41 19.63
C ARG A 280 -20.72 -0.15 20.12
N LEU A 281 -19.56 0.18 19.54
CA LEU A 281 -18.88 1.44 19.85
C LEU A 281 -19.76 2.64 19.53
N MET A 282 -20.47 2.62 18.40
CA MET A 282 -21.38 3.69 18.01
C MET A 282 -22.63 3.73 18.90
N ASP A 283 -23.20 2.58 19.30
CA ASP A 283 -24.32 2.50 20.24
C ASP A 283 -23.95 3.07 21.62
N ALA A 284 -22.77 2.72 22.13
CA ALA A 284 -22.26 3.24 23.40
C ALA A 284 -22.03 4.76 23.37
N LEU A 285 -21.66 5.32 22.21
CA LEU A 285 -21.57 6.77 21.99
C LEU A 285 -22.97 7.39 21.89
N ALA A 286 -23.91 6.76 21.17
CA ALA A 286 -25.28 7.24 21.01
C ALA A 286 -26.01 7.31 22.36
N LEU A 287 -25.83 6.34 23.24
CA LEU A 287 -26.37 6.33 24.60
C LEU A 287 -25.88 7.53 25.44
N GLN A 288 -24.70 8.07 25.14
CA GLN A 288 -24.10 9.20 25.84
C GLN A 288 -24.38 10.55 25.16
N SER A 289 -24.95 10.55 23.95
CA SER A 289 -25.34 11.76 23.24
C SER A 289 -26.66 12.31 23.78
N ASN A 290 -26.80 13.63 23.76
CA ASN A 290 -28.08 14.30 24.01
C ASN A 290 -28.80 14.68 22.70
N ARG A 291 -28.18 14.47 21.54
CA ARG A 291 -28.75 14.82 20.23
C ARG A 291 -29.57 13.67 19.67
N ALA A 292 -30.86 13.89 19.43
CA ALA A 292 -31.75 12.85 18.90
C ALA A 292 -31.33 12.39 17.49
N GLY A 293 -30.87 13.30 16.64
CA GLY A 293 -30.40 12.98 15.29
C GLY A 293 -29.15 12.10 15.29
N PHE A 294 -28.22 12.27 16.23
CA PHE A 294 -27.07 11.37 16.36
C PHE A 294 -27.51 9.95 16.75
N LYS A 295 -28.47 9.83 17.69
CA LYS A 295 -29.07 8.54 18.06
C LYS A 295 -29.77 7.88 16.89
N ALA A 296 -30.58 8.64 16.14
CA ALA A 296 -31.29 8.16 14.96
C ALA A 296 -30.32 7.71 13.85
N TYR A 297 -29.22 8.44 13.64
CA TYR A 297 -28.19 8.06 12.68
C TYR A 297 -27.59 6.68 13.00
N VAL A 298 -27.21 6.46 14.26
CA VAL A 298 -26.64 5.19 14.71
C VAL A 298 -27.67 4.06 14.64
N SER A 299 -28.89 4.28 15.13
CA SER A 299 -29.94 3.26 15.14
C SER A 299 -30.32 2.81 13.74
N ARG A 300 -30.49 3.75 12.79
CA ARG A 300 -30.85 3.43 11.40
C ARG A 300 -29.78 2.62 10.68
N VAL A 301 -28.50 2.90 10.93
CA VAL A 301 -27.39 2.09 10.39
C VAL A 301 -27.46 0.66 10.92
N ARG A 302 -27.75 0.49 12.20
CA ARG A 302 -27.89 -0.83 12.83
C ARG A 302 -29.11 -1.58 12.28
N GLU A 303 -30.27 -0.92 12.20
CA GLU A 303 -31.51 -1.47 11.66
C GLU A 303 -31.36 -1.90 10.19
N CYS A 304 -30.64 -1.14 9.35
CA CYS A 304 -30.29 -1.56 8.00
C CYS A 304 -29.56 -2.91 8.00
N HIS A 305 -28.61 -3.09 8.91
CA HIS A 305 -27.88 -4.36 9.01
C HIS A 305 -28.78 -5.48 9.55
N GLU A 306 -29.50 -5.25 10.64
CA GLU A 306 -30.30 -6.27 11.31
C GLU A 306 -31.48 -6.75 10.46
N GLN A 307 -32.23 -5.83 9.85
CA GLN A 307 -33.48 -6.14 9.13
C GLN A 307 -33.27 -6.53 7.66
N ILE A 308 -32.14 -6.17 7.04
CA ILE A 308 -31.89 -6.43 5.60
C ILE A 308 -30.70 -7.39 5.43
N ALA A 309 -29.59 -7.15 6.13
CA ALA A 309 -28.37 -7.95 5.96
C ALA A 309 -28.26 -9.16 6.92
N GLY A 310 -29.12 -9.19 7.95
CA GLY A 310 -29.15 -10.20 9.01
C GLY A 310 -29.51 -11.60 8.52
N ILE A 311 -29.54 -12.55 9.46
CA ILE A 311 -29.85 -13.96 9.19
C ILE A 311 -31.27 -14.09 8.63
N ASP A 312 -32.22 -13.46 9.31
CA ASP A 312 -33.62 -13.35 8.90
C ASP A 312 -33.88 -12.04 8.13
N GLY A 313 -32.83 -11.47 7.53
CA GLY A 313 -32.90 -10.22 6.79
C GLY A 313 -33.76 -10.37 5.54
N GLU A 314 -34.59 -9.38 5.28
CA GLU A 314 -35.45 -9.38 4.10
C GLU A 314 -34.72 -8.92 2.84
N ALA A 315 -35.03 -9.56 1.71
CA ALA A 315 -34.47 -9.20 0.42
C ALA A 315 -35.04 -7.85 -0.07
N VAL A 316 -34.15 -6.89 -0.35
CA VAL A 316 -34.50 -5.58 -0.90
C VAL A 316 -33.80 -5.42 -2.24
N VAL A 317 -34.49 -5.83 -3.32
CA VAL A 317 -33.95 -5.81 -4.68
C VAL A 317 -33.93 -4.39 -5.24
N LEU A 318 -32.74 -3.85 -5.44
CA LEU A 318 -32.52 -2.57 -6.11
C LEU A 318 -32.41 -2.82 -7.62
N ASP A 319 -33.48 -2.48 -8.35
CA ASP A 319 -33.57 -2.70 -9.79
C ASP A 319 -33.53 -1.36 -10.56
N ALA A 320 -32.41 -1.09 -11.22
CA ALA A 320 -32.24 0.06 -12.12
C ALA A 320 -32.00 -0.37 -13.58
N SER A 321 -32.43 -1.58 -13.93
CA SER A 321 -32.11 -2.23 -15.21
C SER A 321 -32.67 -1.49 -16.43
N THR A 322 -33.76 -0.74 -16.29
CA THR A 322 -34.37 0.04 -17.38
C THR A 322 -33.48 1.19 -17.88
N VAL A 323 -32.54 1.67 -17.06
CA VAL A 323 -31.60 2.74 -17.42
C VAL A 323 -30.17 2.21 -17.57
N TYR A 324 -29.70 1.37 -16.66
CA TYR A 324 -28.30 0.92 -16.61
C TYR A 324 -28.09 -0.55 -16.99
N GLY A 325 -29.12 -1.25 -17.48
CA GLY A 325 -29.04 -2.67 -17.87
C GLY A 325 -29.08 -3.66 -16.70
N GLY A 326 -29.39 -4.93 -17.00
CA GLY A 326 -29.67 -5.97 -16.00
C GLY A 326 -28.52 -6.31 -15.04
N ASN A 327 -27.28 -5.98 -15.40
CA ASN A 327 -26.12 -6.16 -14.51
C ASN A 327 -26.12 -5.23 -13.28
N ASN A 328 -27.05 -4.26 -13.22
CA ASN A 328 -27.21 -3.32 -12.12
C ASN A 328 -28.41 -3.61 -11.21
N THR A 329 -29.00 -4.80 -11.35
CA THR A 329 -29.95 -5.33 -10.38
C THR A 329 -29.17 -6.06 -9.28
N SER A 330 -29.37 -5.66 -8.03
CA SER A 330 -28.72 -6.32 -6.88
C SER A 330 -29.57 -6.20 -5.62
N ASP A 331 -29.51 -7.21 -4.75
CA ASP A 331 -30.08 -7.10 -3.40
C ASP A 331 -29.21 -6.19 -2.53
N LEU A 332 -29.82 -5.23 -1.82
CA LEU A 332 -29.14 -4.35 -0.87
C LEU A 332 -28.41 -5.17 0.21
N ALA A 333 -28.92 -6.34 0.60
CA ALA A 333 -28.30 -7.24 1.55
C ALA A 333 -26.89 -7.70 1.10
N GLU A 334 -26.65 -7.88 -0.20
CA GLU A 334 -25.33 -8.27 -0.73
C GLU A 334 -24.24 -7.22 -0.47
N HIS A 335 -24.63 -5.95 -0.37
CA HIS A 335 -23.71 -4.84 -0.08
C HIS A 335 -23.55 -4.66 1.42
N LEU A 336 -24.65 -4.65 2.17
CA LEU A 336 -24.62 -4.47 3.63
C LEU A 336 -23.92 -5.63 4.36
N ARG A 337 -23.88 -6.83 3.80
CA ARG A 337 -23.09 -7.95 4.37
C ARG A 337 -21.57 -7.77 4.26
N LYS A 338 -21.08 -6.79 3.49
CA LYS A 338 -19.65 -6.50 3.29
C LYS A 338 -19.18 -5.45 4.28
N ALA A 339 -18.29 -5.81 5.20
CA ALA A 339 -17.76 -4.89 6.21
C ALA A 339 -17.15 -3.61 5.60
N LEU A 340 -16.47 -3.73 4.45
CA LEU A 340 -15.89 -2.59 3.73
C LEU A 340 -16.94 -1.67 3.08
N PHE A 341 -18.20 -2.09 2.92
CA PHE A 341 -19.25 -1.24 2.36
C PHE A 341 -19.57 -0.05 3.28
N TYR A 342 -19.53 -0.25 4.60
CA TYR A 342 -19.72 0.80 5.61
C TYR A 342 -18.67 1.92 5.52
N THR A 343 -17.59 1.75 4.75
CA THR A 343 -16.65 2.83 4.41
C THR A 343 -17.29 3.98 3.60
N CYS A 344 -18.56 3.86 3.21
CA CYS A 344 -19.34 4.98 2.68
C CYS A 344 -19.80 5.99 3.74
N LEU A 345 -20.00 5.56 5.00
CA LEU A 345 -20.51 6.40 6.08
C LEU A 345 -19.53 7.53 6.45
N PRO A 346 -19.89 8.82 6.40
CA PRO A 346 -18.95 9.91 6.67
C PRO A 346 -18.47 10.00 8.12
N ALA A 347 -19.34 9.64 9.08
CA ALA A 347 -19.04 9.63 10.51
C ALA A 347 -19.30 8.23 11.11
N TRP A 348 -18.26 7.41 11.29
CA TRP A 348 -18.44 6.03 11.78
C TRP A 348 -17.14 5.45 12.35
N ALA A 349 -17.26 4.51 13.28
CA ALA A 349 -16.14 3.70 13.78
C ALA A 349 -15.60 2.74 12.70
N GLN A 350 -14.31 2.44 12.73
CA GLN A 350 -13.66 1.54 11.78
C GLN A 350 -12.51 0.79 12.47
N GLY A 351 -12.44 -0.53 12.29
CA GLY A 351 -11.21 -1.27 12.62
C GLY A 351 -10.04 -0.74 11.80
N SER A 352 -8.93 -0.40 12.46
CA SER A 352 -7.79 0.28 11.84
C SER A 352 -6.60 -0.65 11.63
N SER A 353 -6.02 -1.14 12.71
CA SER A 353 -4.84 -2.01 12.68
C SER A 353 -4.89 -3.02 13.80
N GLN A 354 -4.49 -4.25 13.49
CA GLN A 354 -4.24 -5.28 14.49
C GLN A 354 -2.91 -4.94 15.19
N LEU A 355 -2.91 -4.74 16.50
CA LEU A 355 -1.73 -4.37 17.29
C LEU A 355 -0.85 -5.57 17.64
N PHE A 356 -1.48 -6.72 17.84
CA PHE A 356 -0.83 -7.91 18.34
C PHE A 356 -1.62 -9.15 17.90
N GLU A 357 -0.94 -10.28 17.75
CA GLU A 357 -1.54 -11.61 17.58
C GLU A 357 -0.58 -12.68 18.10
N THR A 358 -1.12 -13.66 18.82
CA THR A 358 -0.41 -14.85 19.26
C THR A 358 -1.31 -16.08 19.21
N ARG A 359 -0.68 -17.24 19.15
CA ARG A 359 -1.33 -18.54 19.34
C ARG A 359 -0.98 -19.02 20.75
N ALA A 360 -1.97 -19.00 21.65
CA ALA A 360 -1.82 -19.59 22.97
C ALA A 360 -2.07 -21.11 22.89
N GLU A 361 -1.17 -21.92 23.42
CA GLU A 361 -1.42 -23.36 23.63
C GLU A 361 -2.49 -23.53 24.72
N GLN A 362 -3.55 -24.27 24.41
CA GLN A 362 -4.55 -24.73 25.37
C GLN A 362 -4.50 -26.25 25.48
N SER A 363 -4.99 -26.79 26.60
CA SER A 363 -5.07 -28.25 26.85
C SER A 363 -5.94 -29.03 25.84
N ARG A 364 -6.63 -28.36 24.91
CA ARG A 364 -7.50 -28.93 23.87
C ARG A 364 -7.30 -28.31 22.47
N GLY A 365 -6.20 -27.63 22.21
CA GLY A 365 -5.95 -26.97 20.90
C GLY A 365 -5.13 -25.69 21.05
N PHE A 366 -5.14 -24.85 20.02
CA PHE A 366 -4.57 -23.49 20.12
C PHE A 366 -5.72 -22.49 20.31
N ALA A 367 -5.46 -21.30 20.81
CA ALA A 367 -6.40 -20.17 20.72
C ALA A 367 -5.66 -18.97 20.16
N THR A 368 -6.24 -18.32 19.15
CA THR A 368 -5.63 -17.12 18.57
C THR A 368 -6.15 -15.91 19.34
N VAL A 369 -5.26 -15.25 20.08
CA VAL A 369 -5.57 -14.00 20.79
C VAL A 369 -4.94 -12.87 20.01
N ARG A 370 -5.72 -11.84 19.71
CA ARG A 370 -5.23 -10.66 19.01
C ARG A 370 -5.87 -9.39 19.52
N GLU A 371 -5.20 -8.28 19.31
CA GLU A 371 -5.71 -6.97 19.69
C GLU A 371 -5.88 -6.09 18.45
N VAL A 372 -7.03 -5.41 18.32
CA VAL A 372 -7.38 -4.59 17.16
C VAL A 372 -7.71 -3.17 17.62
N SER A 373 -7.08 -2.18 17.01
CA SER A 373 -7.35 -0.76 17.26
C SER A 373 -8.50 -0.23 16.42
N TYR A 374 -9.23 0.74 16.96
CA TYR A 374 -10.37 1.37 16.31
C TYR A 374 -10.13 2.86 16.08
N ARG A 375 -10.52 3.33 14.89
CA ARG A 375 -10.54 4.76 14.52
C ARG A 375 -11.96 5.23 14.19
N PHE A 376 -12.15 6.54 14.10
CA PHE A 376 -13.43 7.17 13.82
C PHE A 376 -13.27 8.12 12.64
N ARG A 377 -14.07 7.90 11.60
CA ARG A 377 -14.23 8.87 10.51
C ARG A 377 -15.14 9.99 10.99
N VAL A 378 -14.87 11.22 10.56
CA VAL A 378 -15.50 12.44 11.10
C VAL A 378 -15.84 13.47 10.03
N ASN A 379 -16.32 13.04 8.85
CA ASN A 379 -16.71 13.91 7.72
C ASN A 379 -15.69 15.01 7.32
N GLY A 380 -14.39 14.82 7.59
CA GLY A 380 -13.40 15.87 7.36
C GLY A 380 -13.20 16.24 5.89
N ASP A 381 -12.55 17.39 5.65
CA ASP A 381 -12.37 17.90 4.29
C ASP A 381 -11.49 17.01 3.43
N ASN A 382 -11.93 16.79 2.19
CA ASN A 382 -11.13 16.16 1.17
C ASN A 382 -10.13 17.18 0.63
N PRO A 383 -8.81 16.92 0.73
CA PRO A 383 -7.79 17.89 0.31
C PRO A 383 -7.78 18.20 -1.20
N GLN A 384 -8.37 17.32 -2.03
CA GLN A 384 -8.45 17.52 -3.47
C GLN A 384 -9.61 18.43 -3.87
N THR A 385 -10.81 18.21 -3.30
CA THR A 385 -12.04 18.93 -3.65
C THR A 385 -12.30 20.14 -2.75
N GLN A 386 -11.65 20.19 -1.58
CA GLN A 386 -11.89 21.17 -0.51
C GLN A 386 -13.32 21.21 0.02
N LYS A 387 -14.08 20.13 -0.21
CA LYS A 387 -15.41 19.92 0.34
C LYS A 387 -15.36 18.87 1.44
N SER A 388 -16.41 18.79 2.25
CA SER A 388 -16.57 17.69 3.22
C SER A 388 -16.50 16.32 2.52
N ALA A 389 -16.12 15.27 3.25
CA ALA A 389 -16.07 13.92 2.70
C ALA A 389 -17.45 13.48 2.16
N PHE A 390 -18.54 13.92 2.79
CA PHE A 390 -19.90 13.68 2.36
C PHE A 390 -20.22 14.39 1.04
N ASP A 391 -19.98 15.70 0.92
CA ASP A 391 -20.29 16.45 -0.30
C ASP A 391 -19.45 15.96 -1.49
N SER A 392 -18.16 15.69 -1.27
CA SER A 392 -17.27 15.13 -2.29
C SER A 392 -17.76 13.76 -2.79
N ARG A 393 -18.37 12.97 -1.90
CA ARG A 393 -18.97 11.68 -2.25
C ARG A 393 -20.27 11.88 -3.03
N MET A 394 -21.10 12.85 -2.65
CA MET A 394 -22.31 13.18 -3.40
C MET A 394 -22.00 13.67 -4.80
N ASP A 395 -20.95 14.48 -4.99
CA ASP A 395 -20.48 14.88 -6.32
C ASP A 395 -20.03 13.66 -7.15
N ARG A 396 -19.23 12.76 -6.56
CA ARG A 396 -18.80 11.52 -7.24
C ARG A 396 -19.98 10.65 -7.66
N LEU A 397 -20.96 10.47 -6.78
CA LEU A 397 -22.18 9.70 -7.08
C LEU A 397 -23.00 10.41 -8.18
N HIS A 398 -23.09 11.74 -8.14
CA HIS A 398 -23.73 12.50 -9.20
C HIS A 398 -23.05 12.25 -10.55
N ASP A 399 -21.72 12.32 -10.59
CA ASP A 399 -20.96 12.16 -11.81
C ASP A 399 -21.12 10.75 -12.41
N HIS A 400 -21.06 9.72 -11.56
CA HIS A 400 -21.18 8.32 -11.96
C HIS A 400 -22.60 7.94 -12.41
N LEU A 401 -23.63 8.47 -11.75
CA LEU A 401 -25.02 8.09 -12.00
C LEU A 401 -25.66 8.97 -13.09
N PHE A 402 -25.38 10.28 -13.14
CA PHE A 402 -26.23 11.21 -13.90
C PHE A 402 -25.58 11.85 -15.12
N THR A 403 -24.25 11.87 -15.24
CA THR A 403 -23.57 12.61 -16.33
C THR A 403 -23.82 12.01 -17.71
N ALA A 404 -23.76 10.68 -17.81
CA ALA A 404 -24.04 9.95 -19.04
C ALA A 404 -24.56 8.54 -18.70
N PRO A 405 -25.86 8.37 -18.42
CA PRO A 405 -26.44 7.07 -18.16
C PRO A 405 -26.19 6.12 -19.36
N ASP A 406 -25.49 5.00 -19.11
CA ASP A 406 -25.14 3.97 -20.11
C ASP A 406 -25.73 2.62 -19.65
N PRO A 407 -26.50 1.91 -20.49
CA PRO A 407 -26.96 0.54 -20.23
C PRO A 407 -25.84 -0.47 -19.96
N ASN A 408 -24.59 -0.12 -20.26
CA ASN A 408 -23.40 -0.92 -20.00
C ASN A 408 -22.53 -0.38 -18.85
N ALA A 409 -23.01 0.65 -18.13
CA ALA A 409 -22.36 1.14 -16.92
C ALA A 409 -22.44 0.11 -15.79
N PHE A 410 -21.53 0.15 -14.83
CA PHE A 410 -21.53 -0.74 -13.67
C PHE A 410 -21.61 0.08 -12.39
N VAL A 411 -22.84 0.43 -12.00
CA VAL A 411 -23.17 1.40 -10.94
C VAL A 411 -23.95 0.77 -9.77
N ARG A 412 -24.14 -0.56 -9.74
CA ARG A 412 -24.86 -1.27 -8.65
C ARG A 412 -24.42 -0.87 -7.24
N ARG A 413 -23.12 -0.68 -7.03
CA ARG A 413 -22.56 -0.25 -5.74
C ARG A 413 -22.88 1.21 -5.43
N ASP A 414 -22.79 2.09 -6.42
CA ASP A 414 -23.08 3.52 -6.26
C ASP A 414 -24.58 3.74 -5.97
N ILE A 415 -25.46 2.94 -6.57
CA ILE A 415 -26.90 2.90 -6.26
C ILE A 415 -27.13 2.45 -4.81
N ALA A 416 -26.57 1.30 -4.41
CA ALA A 416 -26.71 0.79 -3.04
C ALA A 416 -26.15 1.78 -2.01
N GLU A 417 -25.04 2.46 -2.32
CA GLU A 417 -24.44 3.49 -1.47
C GLU A 417 -25.37 4.68 -1.27
N LEU A 418 -26.01 5.18 -2.34
CA LEU A 418 -26.96 6.28 -2.27
C LEU A 418 -28.20 5.93 -1.43
N VAL A 419 -28.77 4.73 -1.64
CA VAL A 419 -29.92 4.23 -0.87
C VAL A 419 -29.55 4.08 0.60
N PHE A 420 -28.42 3.44 0.91
CA PHE A 420 -28.01 3.24 2.30
C PHE A 420 -27.74 4.57 3.03
N LEU A 421 -27.09 5.54 2.38
CA LEU A 421 -26.89 6.87 2.97
C LEU A 421 -28.22 7.59 3.21
N HIS A 422 -29.20 7.44 2.31
CA HIS A 422 -30.52 8.04 2.50
C HIS A 422 -31.27 7.47 3.71
N LEU A 423 -31.18 6.16 3.90
CA LEU A 423 -31.78 5.46 5.05
C LEU A 423 -31.07 5.86 6.37
N ALA A 424 -29.75 5.97 6.34
CA ALA A 424 -28.95 6.24 7.55
C ALA A 424 -28.99 7.72 8.00
N VAL A 425 -28.79 8.66 7.08
CA VAL A 425 -28.56 10.09 7.43
C VAL A 425 -29.89 10.75 7.80
N PRO A 426 -30.08 11.26 9.03
CA PRO A 426 -31.29 11.96 9.41
C PRO A 426 -31.41 13.31 8.69
N ASP A 427 -32.61 13.84 8.61
CA ASP A 427 -32.91 15.17 8.09
C ASP A 427 -32.51 16.28 9.07
N SER A 428 -32.61 16.03 10.37
CA SER A 428 -32.28 16.98 11.45
C SER A 428 -31.41 16.35 12.54
N ILE A 429 -30.55 17.16 13.16
CA ILE A 429 -29.72 16.75 14.31
C ILE A 429 -30.50 16.83 15.63
N GLU A 430 -31.46 17.75 15.76
CA GLU A 430 -32.23 17.94 16.99
C GLU A 430 -33.54 17.17 16.99
N ASP A 431 -34.25 17.15 15.85
CA ASP A 431 -35.60 16.60 15.71
C ASP A 431 -35.71 15.74 14.44
N PRO A 432 -35.09 14.55 14.42
CA PRO A 432 -35.08 13.69 13.24
C PRO A 432 -36.46 13.08 12.99
N THR A 433 -36.93 13.12 11.74
CA THR A 433 -38.20 12.47 11.37
C THR A 433 -38.13 10.97 11.64
N PRO A 434 -39.05 10.35 12.41
CA PRO A 434 -39.07 8.90 12.62
C PRO A 434 -39.12 8.15 11.28
N LEU A 435 -38.32 7.09 11.16
CA LEU A 435 -38.20 6.32 9.92
C LEU A 435 -38.23 4.83 10.23
N ASN A 436 -39.13 4.09 9.60
CA ASN A 436 -39.04 2.63 9.53
C ASN A 436 -38.12 2.27 8.36
N VAL A 437 -36.92 1.79 8.66
CA VAL A 437 -35.85 1.54 7.67
C VAL A 437 -36.30 0.57 6.59
N LEU A 438 -36.97 -0.53 6.96
CA LEU A 438 -37.36 -1.57 6.01
C LEU A 438 -38.51 -1.12 5.11
N GLU A 439 -39.53 -0.44 5.66
CA GLU A 439 -40.63 0.11 4.86
C GLU A 439 -40.12 1.15 3.86
N GLU A 440 -39.22 2.03 4.29
CA GLU A 440 -38.61 3.02 3.42
C GLU A 440 -37.73 2.38 2.35
N ALA A 441 -36.94 1.36 2.70
CA ALA A 441 -36.12 0.63 1.74
C ALA A 441 -36.97 -0.04 0.66
N ARG A 442 -38.11 -0.64 1.03
CA ARG A 442 -39.08 -1.24 0.09
C ARG A 442 -39.73 -0.17 -0.79
N ARG A 443 -40.11 0.99 -0.22
CA ARG A 443 -40.64 2.13 -0.99
C ARG A 443 -39.64 2.60 -2.04
N VAL A 444 -38.38 2.81 -1.65
CA VAL A 444 -37.30 3.23 -2.54
C VAL A 444 -37.03 2.17 -3.62
N ALA A 445 -37.02 0.88 -3.27
CA ALA A 445 -36.84 -0.20 -4.24
C ALA A 445 -37.96 -0.25 -5.30
N ALA A 446 -39.22 -0.05 -4.88
CA ALA A 446 -40.37 0.02 -5.78
C ALA A 446 -40.29 1.24 -6.71
N GLU A 447 -39.95 2.42 -6.18
CA GLU A 447 -39.76 3.65 -6.96
C GLU A 447 -38.58 3.55 -7.93
N LEU A 448 -37.48 2.93 -7.50
CA LEU A 448 -36.29 2.69 -8.32
C LEU A 448 -36.64 1.80 -9.52
N LYS A 449 -37.42 0.74 -9.31
CA LYS A 449 -37.89 -0.14 -10.40
C LYS A 449 -38.80 0.58 -11.39
N ALA A 450 -39.64 1.50 -10.91
CA ALA A 450 -40.58 2.25 -11.74
C ALA A 450 -39.92 3.35 -12.57
N ASP A 451 -39.06 4.17 -11.95
CA ASP A 451 -38.32 5.25 -12.59
C ASP A 451 -36.96 5.44 -11.89
N PRO A 452 -35.91 4.75 -12.37
CA PRO A 452 -34.62 4.77 -11.69
C PRO A 452 -33.99 6.17 -11.65
N LEU A 453 -34.05 6.92 -12.76
CA LEU A 453 -33.36 8.20 -12.86
C LEU A 453 -34.00 9.25 -11.96
N ARG A 454 -35.34 9.32 -11.94
CA ARG A 454 -36.06 10.25 -11.07
C ARG A 454 -35.83 9.92 -9.60
N THR A 455 -35.93 8.64 -9.24
CA THR A 455 -35.74 8.18 -7.85
C THR A 455 -34.34 8.49 -7.36
N LEU A 456 -33.30 8.12 -8.13
CA LEU A 456 -31.92 8.41 -7.77
C LEU A 456 -31.63 9.91 -7.65
N LYS A 457 -32.18 10.75 -8.55
CA LYS A 457 -32.05 12.22 -8.45
C LYS A 457 -32.73 12.79 -7.20
N ALA A 458 -33.90 12.26 -6.83
CA ALA A 458 -34.61 12.66 -5.63
C ALA A 458 -33.83 12.29 -4.36
N LEU A 459 -33.29 11.06 -4.29
CA LEU A 459 -32.44 10.62 -3.18
C LEU A 459 -31.18 11.48 -3.06
N HIS A 460 -30.49 11.74 -4.18
CA HIS A 460 -29.31 12.60 -4.22
C HIS A 460 -29.60 14.02 -3.75
N SER A 461 -30.68 14.64 -4.25
CA SER A 461 -31.09 15.99 -3.84
C SER A 461 -31.45 16.05 -2.36
N SER A 462 -32.12 15.01 -1.84
CA SER A 462 -32.45 14.88 -0.41
C SER A 462 -31.20 14.73 0.45
N LEU A 463 -30.18 14.01 -0.01
CA LEU A 463 -28.92 13.90 0.73
C LEU A 463 -28.10 15.19 0.69
N MET A 464 -28.07 15.89 -0.44
CA MET A 464 -27.39 17.19 -0.54
C MET A 464 -27.98 18.23 0.41
N SER A 465 -29.30 18.23 0.65
CA SER A 465 -29.91 19.13 1.64
C SER A 465 -29.56 18.78 3.09
N ARG A 466 -29.14 17.53 3.36
CA ARG A 466 -28.71 17.03 4.68
C ARG A 466 -27.23 17.25 4.98
N SER A 467 -26.47 17.91 4.09
CA SER A 467 -25.02 18.16 4.28
C SER A 467 -24.67 18.79 5.63
N ARG A 468 -25.43 19.81 6.05
CA ARG A 468 -25.25 20.45 7.37
C ARG A 468 -25.56 19.51 8.53
N THR A 469 -26.59 18.68 8.40
CA THR A 469 -26.94 17.66 9.41
C THR A 469 -25.83 16.64 9.54
N MET A 470 -25.24 16.18 8.42
CA MET A 470 -24.10 15.26 8.46
C MET A 470 -22.86 15.90 9.10
N GLN A 471 -22.62 17.20 8.88
CA GLN A 471 -21.56 17.91 9.59
C GLN A 471 -21.83 17.98 11.11
N ALA A 472 -23.07 18.27 11.52
CA ALA A 472 -23.45 18.30 12.93
C ALA A 472 -23.33 16.92 13.61
N VAL A 473 -23.69 15.84 12.91
CA VAL A 473 -23.45 14.46 13.37
C VAL A 473 -21.96 14.18 13.58
N ALA A 474 -21.10 14.67 12.68
CA ALA A 474 -19.65 14.52 12.82
C ALA A 474 -19.09 15.35 13.98
N ASP A 475 -19.59 16.57 14.19
CA ASP A 475 -19.17 17.43 15.31
C ASP A 475 -19.59 16.83 16.66
N GLU A 476 -20.82 16.31 16.78
CA GLU A 476 -21.28 15.57 17.97
C GLU A 476 -20.38 14.35 18.25
N LEU A 477 -20.03 13.58 17.21
CA LEU A 477 -19.08 12.47 17.35
C LEU A 477 -17.73 12.95 17.88
N ILE A 478 -17.20 14.07 17.36
CA ILE A 478 -15.92 14.64 17.82
C ILE A 478 -16.00 15.05 19.29
N GLU A 479 -17.10 15.66 19.73
CA GLU A 479 -17.31 16.07 21.11
C GLU A 479 -17.38 14.87 22.06
N LEU A 480 -18.18 13.86 21.72
CA LEU A 480 -18.25 12.60 22.47
C LEU A 480 -16.89 11.88 22.52
N LEU A 481 -16.11 12.00 21.45
CA LEU A 481 -14.78 11.41 21.37
C LEU A 481 -13.73 12.15 22.21
N LYS A 482 -13.88 13.45 22.42
CA LYS A 482 -12.98 14.28 23.23
C LYS A 482 -13.38 14.37 24.70
N SER A 483 -14.61 13.98 25.04
CA SER A 483 -15.09 13.96 26.42
C SER A 483 -14.24 13.02 27.28
N LYS A 484 -13.65 13.57 28.33
CA LYS A 484 -12.86 12.85 29.33
C LYS A 484 -13.71 12.13 30.37
N VAL A 485 -15.04 12.29 30.33
CA VAL A 485 -15.97 11.75 31.33
C VAL A 485 -16.72 10.52 30.79
N ASN A 486 -16.82 10.41 29.47
CA ASN A 486 -17.60 9.38 28.80
C ASN A 486 -17.11 7.95 29.12
N ARG A 487 -18.04 7.04 29.41
CA ARG A 487 -17.79 5.63 29.74
C ARG A 487 -18.08 4.71 28.55
N VAL A 488 -17.46 4.98 27.40
CA VAL A 488 -17.73 4.26 26.15
C VAL A 488 -17.47 2.76 26.29
N VAL A 489 -16.31 2.38 26.84
CA VAL A 489 -15.93 0.96 26.95
C VAL A 489 -16.77 0.18 27.95
N PRO A 490 -17.01 0.64 29.20
CA PRO A 490 -17.90 -0.07 30.11
C PRO A 490 -19.32 -0.27 29.57
N ILE A 491 -19.87 0.73 28.87
CA ILE A 491 -21.20 0.63 28.25
C ILE A 491 -21.18 -0.41 27.11
N ALA A 492 -20.15 -0.37 26.26
CA ALA A 492 -20.04 -1.30 25.13
C ALA A 492 -19.80 -2.75 25.58
N ASN A 493 -18.98 -2.97 26.61
CA ASN A 493 -18.73 -4.30 27.21
C ASN A 493 -19.90 -4.81 28.06
N GLY A 494 -20.85 -3.97 28.45
CA GLY A 494 -22.08 -4.41 29.13
C GLY A 494 -23.05 -5.21 28.26
N SER A 495 -22.72 -5.40 26.98
CA SER A 495 -23.45 -6.22 26.00
C SER A 495 -22.70 -7.54 25.69
N VAL A 496 -23.33 -8.49 24.99
CA VAL A 496 -22.83 -9.86 24.73
C VAL A 496 -21.36 -9.88 24.29
N ASP A 497 -20.42 -10.43 25.05
CA ASP A 497 -18.99 -10.44 24.73
C ASP A 497 -18.56 -11.53 23.71
N ARG A 498 -19.52 -12.26 23.15
CA ARG A 498 -19.28 -13.50 22.43
C ARG A 498 -20.05 -13.59 21.12
N PHE A 499 -19.32 -13.75 20.01
CA PHE A 499 -19.89 -13.99 18.69
C PHE A 499 -19.61 -15.41 18.22
N THR A 500 -20.59 -16.01 17.56
CA THR A 500 -20.44 -17.28 16.84
C THR A 500 -20.32 -16.95 15.35
N VAL A 501 -19.22 -17.37 14.73
CA VAL A 501 -19.04 -17.34 13.28
C VAL A 501 -19.44 -18.72 12.75
N THR A 502 -20.48 -18.77 11.92
CA THR A 502 -21.02 -20.02 11.38
C THR A 502 -20.90 -20.05 9.86
N VAL A 503 -20.41 -21.17 9.33
CA VAL A 503 -20.42 -21.51 7.91
C VAL A 503 -21.63 -22.39 7.63
N HIS A 504 -22.46 -21.98 6.67
CA HIS A 504 -23.68 -22.67 6.28
C HIS A 504 -23.41 -23.82 5.31
N ARG A 505 -24.24 -24.87 5.37
CA ARG A 505 -24.14 -26.05 4.48
C ARG A 505 -24.21 -25.73 2.99
N ASP A 506 -24.83 -24.61 2.63
CA ASP A 506 -25.04 -24.24 1.23
C ASP A 506 -23.77 -23.72 0.54
N ILE A 507 -22.65 -23.60 1.28
CA ILE A 507 -21.33 -23.40 0.70
C ILE A 507 -20.84 -24.64 -0.06
N LEU A 508 -21.35 -25.83 0.27
CA LEU A 508 -20.91 -27.07 -0.34
C LEU A 508 -21.42 -27.18 -1.78
N ASN A 509 -20.53 -27.60 -2.67
CA ASN A 509 -20.92 -27.95 -4.02
C ASN A 509 -21.42 -29.40 -4.06
N ARG A 510 -22.75 -29.56 -3.99
CA ARG A 510 -23.40 -30.88 -3.90
C ARG A 510 -23.12 -31.79 -5.09
N GLU A 511 -22.97 -31.23 -6.29
CA GLU A 511 -22.67 -32.02 -7.50
C GLU A 511 -21.29 -32.70 -7.42
N ASN A 512 -20.37 -32.11 -6.66
CA ASN A 512 -19.00 -32.61 -6.52
C ASN A 512 -18.78 -33.46 -5.27
N LEU A 513 -19.76 -33.53 -4.35
CA LEU A 513 -19.67 -34.31 -3.11
C LEU A 513 -19.75 -35.82 -3.37
N ASP A 514 -20.54 -36.23 -4.37
CA ASP A 514 -20.77 -37.64 -4.77
C ASP A 514 -19.58 -38.24 -5.56
N SER A 515 -18.59 -37.43 -5.95
CA SER A 515 -17.44 -37.86 -6.75
C SER A 515 -16.20 -37.01 -6.49
N ILE A 516 -15.79 -36.95 -5.22
CA ILE A 516 -14.60 -36.19 -4.82
C ILE A 516 -13.35 -36.84 -5.39
N GLY A 517 -12.75 -36.15 -6.36
CA GLY A 517 -11.43 -36.45 -6.91
C GLY A 517 -10.42 -35.36 -6.55
N PRO A 518 -9.17 -35.50 -7.05
CA PRO A 518 -8.08 -34.58 -6.71
C PRO A 518 -8.32 -33.11 -7.07
N ASN A 519 -9.11 -32.86 -8.11
CA ASN A 519 -9.40 -31.54 -8.64
C ASN A 519 -10.87 -31.12 -8.41
N SER A 520 -11.63 -31.88 -7.62
CA SER A 520 -13.04 -31.57 -7.38
C SER A 520 -13.16 -30.42 -6.37
N ASP A 521 -13.88 -29.37 -6.76
CA ASP A 521 -14.19 -28.24 -5.89
C ASP A 521 -15.35 -28.60 -4.95
N VAL A 522 -15.03 -28.89 -3.69
CA VAL A 522 -16.02 -29.24 -2.66
C VAL A 522 -16.79 -28.01 -2.15
N LEU A 523 -16.24 -26.81 -2.33
CA LEU A 523 -16.86 -25.53 -1.99
C LEU A 523 -17.31 -24.80 -3.26
N LYS A 524 -18.34 -23.95 -3.14
CA LYS A 524 -18.77 -23.06 -4.22
C LYS A 524 -17.69 -22.02 -4.54
N ARG A 525 -17.44 -21.82 -5.83
CA ARG A 525 -16.63 -20.74 -6.38
C ARG A 525 -17.50 -19.57 -6.84
N ALA A 526 -16.90 -18.39 -6.93
CA ALA A 526 -17.55 -17.27 -7.57
C ALA A 526 -17.65 -17.50 -9.09
N GLU A 527 -18.78 -17.14 -9.70
CA GLU A 527 -18.95 -17.19 -11.17
C GLU A 527 -17.97 -16.26 -11.90
N SER A 528 -17.54 -15.18 -11.24
CA SER A 528 -16.45 -14.31 -11.70
C SER A 528 -15.88 -13.47 -10.55
N GLY A 529 -14.55 -13.30 -10.54
CA GLY A 529 -13.85 -12.50 -9.53
C GLY A 529 -13.28 -13.34 -8.40
N ASP A 530 -13.23 -12.75 -7.20
CA ASP A 530 -12.64 -13.35 -6.00
C ASP A 530 -13.64 -14.27 -5.28
N ASP A 531 -13.20 -15.47 -4.92
CA ASP A 531 -14.04 -16.50 -4.28
C ASP A 531 -14.56 -16.06 -2.91
N ASP A 532 -13.83 -15.16 -2.23
CA ASP A 532 -14.24 -14.54 -0.96
C ASP A 532 -15.65 -13.95 -1.00
N VAL A 533 -16.05 -13.38 -2.15
CA VAL A 533 -17.37 -12.78 -2.32
C VAL A 533 -18.47 -13.82 -2.25
N GLU A 534 -18.25 -14.99 -2.82
CA GLU A 534 -19.19 -16.10 -2.76
C GLU A 534 -19.22 -16.69 -1.34
N TRP A 535 -18.06 -16.89 -0.73
CA TRP A 535 -17.96 -17.45 0.63
C TRP A 535 -18.62 -16.57 1.69
N PHE A 536 -18.53 -15.26 1.54
CA PHE A 536 -19.26 -14.33 2.40
C PHE A 536 -20.78 -14.53 2.38
N LYS A 537 -21.38 -15.03 1.29
CA LYS A 537 -22.83 -15.33 1.25
C LYS A 537 -23.23 -16.45 2.20
N HIS A 538 -22.31 -17.39 2.43
CA HIS A 538 -22.54 -18.59 3.23
C HIS A 538 -21.98 -18.50 4.66
N LEU A 539 -21.56 -17.30 5.08
CA LEU A 539 -21.04 -17.05 6.42
C LEU A 539 -22.00 -16.18 7.22
N THR A 540 -22.16 -16.45 8.51
CA THR A 540 -23.01 -15.67 9.41
C THR A 540 -22.27 -15.38 10.71
N VAL A 541 -22.44 -14.16 11.23
CA VAL A 541 -21.95 -13.77 12.57
C VAL A 541 -23.16 -13.46 13.44
N SER A 542 -23.34 -14.27 14.48
CA SER A 542 -24.46 -14.21 15.41
C SER A 542 -23.98 -14.08 16.86
N GLU A 543 -24.84 -13.59 17.73
CA GLU A 543 -24.67 -13.69 19.19
C GLU A 543 -25.21 -15.03 19.73
N GLU A 544 -26.00 -15.74 18.92
CA GLU A 544 -26.57 -17.04 19.28
C GLU A 544 -25.50 -18.14 19.27
N PRO A 545 -25.56 -19.10 20.21
CA PRO A 545 -24.60 -20.19 20.29
C PRO A 545 -24.75 -21.22 19.17
N VAL A 546 -25.95 -21.34 18.57
CA VAL A 546 -26.27 -22.31 17.53
C VAL A 546 -27.05 -21.59 16.44
N VAL A 547 -26.56 -21.67 15.20
CA VAL A 547 -27.25 -21.14 14.03
C VAL A 547 -27.72 -22.34 13.19
N LEU A 548 -29.04 -22.41 12.93
CA LEU A 548 -29.64 -23.47 12.11
C LEU A 548 -29.03 -23.49 10.70
N GLY A 549 -28.74 -24.68 10.17
CA GLY A 549 -28.15 -24.84 8.83
C GLY A 549 -26.63 -24.73 8.76
N GLY A 550 -25.96 -24.43 9.88
CA GLY A 550 -24.50 -24.43 9.98
C GLY A 550 -23.88 -25.83 9.88
N ILE A 551 -22.73 -25.94 9.20
CA ILE A 551 -21.89 -27.15 9.16
C ILE A 551 -20.68 -27.05 10.09
N ALA A 552 -20.18 -25.84 10.31
CA ALA A 552 -19.09 -25.58 11.23
C ALA A 552 -19.22 -24.17 11.81
N SER A 553 -18.81 -24.02 13.06
CA SER A 553 -18.84 -22.74 13.76
C SER A 553 -17.72 -22.62 14.76
N TYR A 554 -17.22 -21.40 14.94
CA TYR A 554 -16.26 -21.09 15.99
C TYR A 554 -16.66 -19.83 16.75
N VAL A 555 -16.16 -19.74 17.98
CA VAL A 555 -16.49 -18.64 18.88
C VAL A 555 -15.38 -17.61 18.85
N VAL A 556 -15.78 -16.34 18.77
CA VAL A 556 -14.90 -15.19 18.92
C VAL A 556 -15.39 -14.39 20.12
N LYS A 557 -14.60 -14.37 21.19
CA LYS A 557 -14.83 -13.47 22.33
C LYS A 557 -14.18 -12.13 22.04
N THR A 558 -14.88 -11.03 22.34
CA THR A 558 -14.39 -9.67 22.12
C THR A 558 -14.48 -8.88 23.41
N GLU A 559 -13.36 -8.31 23.86
CA GLU A 559 -13.31 -7.41 25.01
C GLU A 559 -12.78 -6.04 24.57
N LEU A 560 -13.59 -4.98 24.68
CA LEU A 560 -13.12 -3.63 24.40
C LEU A 560 -12.25 -3.12 25.56
N LYS A 561 -11.18 -2.41 25.21
CA LYS A 561 -10.29 -1.73 26.15
C LYS A 561 -10.15 -0.26 25.77
N GLU A 562 -10.06 0.59 26.79
CA GLU A 562 -9.68 1.99 26.66
C GLU A 562 -8.40 2.19 27.43
N ARG A 563 -7.43 2.89 26.82
CA ARG A 563 -6.17 3.25 27.47
C ARG A 563 -5.93 4.74 27.32
N SER A 564 -5.58 5.40 28.42
CA SER A 564 -5.22 6.81 28.42
C SER A 564 -3.72 6.98 28.20
N LEU A 565 -3.35 8.06 27.51
CA LEU A 565 -1.97 8.53 27.42
C LEU A 565 -1.82 9.71 28.38
N ALA A 566 -1.02 9.54 29.43
CA ALA A 566 -0.76 10.56 30.44
C ALA A 566 0.69 11.05 30.37
N ALA A 567 0.93 12.32 30.72
CA ALA A 567 2.29 12.83 30.89
C ALA A 567 2.98 12.11 32.07
N ALA A 568 4.16 11.55 31.83
CA ALA A 568 5.00 10.94 32.87
C ALA A 568 5.98 11.95 33.49
N GLY A 569 6.19 13.11 32.85
CA GLY A 569 7.13 14.13 33.30
C GLY A 569 7.11 15.39 32.41
N PRO A 570 7.96 16.39 32.72
CA PRO A 570 8.07 17.60 31.92
C PRO A 570 8.70 17.33 30.54
N ALA A 571 8.45 18.23 29.60
CA ALA A 571 9.10 18.18 28.30
C ALA A 571 10.63 18.33 28.43
N ARG A 572 11.38 17.51 27.70
CA ARG A 572 12.84 17.58 27.59
C ARG A 572 13.23 18.16 26.25
N SER A 573 14.04 19.22 26.27
CA SER A 573 14.70 19.74 25.08
C SER A 573 15.90 18.85 24.74
N MET A 574 16.04 18.48 23.47
CA MET A 574 17.15 17.68 22.95
C MET A 574 17.63 18.23 21.61
N THR A 575 18.91 18.04 21.32
CA THR A 575 19.49 18.43 20.03
C THR A 575 18.99 17.50 18.93
N MET A 576 18.37 18.09 17.92
CA MET A 576 17.88 17.45 16.70
C MET A 576 18.02 18.49 15.58
N GLU A 577 19.17 18.49 14.91
CA GLU A 577 19.56 19.50 13.94
C GLU A 577 19.77 18.87 12.56
N ARG A 578 19.23 19.50 11.53
CA ARG A 578 19.48 19.09 10.14
C ARG A 578 20.92 19.41 9.76
N ASP A 579 21.65 18.40 9.28
CA ASP A 579 22.91 18.66 8.61
C ASP A 579 22.62 19.20 7.21
N VAL A 580 23.10 20.41 6.93
CA VAL A 580 22.86 21.10 5.66
C VAL A 580 24.16 21.53 4.98
N ASP A 581 25.30 21.08 5.49
CA ASP A 581 26.62 21.54 5.07
C ASP A 581 27.19 20.72 3.91
N HIS A 582 26.52 19.64 3.51
CA HIS A 582 26.95 18.76 2.42
C HIS A 582 26.54 19.29 1.03
N PRO A 583 27.36 19.04 -0.01
CA PRO A 583 27.08 19.49 -1.37
C PRO A 583 25.82 18.83 -1.94
N VAL A 584 25.15 19.53 -2.86
CA VAL A 584 23.90 19.07 -3.47
C VAL A 584 23.96 19.14 -4.99
N LEU A 585 23.57 18.05 -5.65
CA LEU A 585 23.28 17.99 -7.08
C LEU A 585 21.76 18.14 -7.30
N PRO A 586 21.28 19.31 -7.72
CA PRO A 586 19.87 19.50 -8.03
C PRO A 586 19.52 18.89 -9.39
N ILE A 587 18.42 18.14 -9.44
CA ILE A 587 17.89 17.47 -10.61
C ILE A 587 16.43 17.88 -10.79
N ARG A 588 16.05 18.30 -12.00
CA ARG A 588 14.69 18.76 -12.26
C ARG A 588 14.09 18.05 -13.45
N PHE A 589 12.92 17.45 -13.27
CA PHE A 589 12.15 16.83 -14.34
C PHE A 589 11.22 17.88 -14.91
N VAL A 590 11.42 18.22 -16.19
CA VAL A 590 10.71 19.28 -16.89
C VAL A 590 9.97 18.69 -18.09
N PRO A 591 8.63 18.79 -18.15
CA PRO A 591 7.88 18.29 -19.29
C PRO A 591 8.17 19.15 -20.52
N HIS A 592 8.26 18.49 -21.67
CA HIS A 592 8.47 19.14 -22.96
C HIS A 592 7.44 18.65 -23.98
N ARG A 593 7.03 19.56 -24.87
CA ARG A 593 6.22 19.24 -26.05
C ARG A 593 6.95 19.63 -27.32
N TRP A 594 6.68 18.90 -28.39
CA TRP A 594 7.23 19.16 -29.71
C TRP A 594 6.28 19.97 -30.56
N LEU A 595 6.79 21.08 -31.11
CA LEU A 595 6.08 21.87 -32.10
C LEU A 595 6.51 21.37 -33.47
N LYS A 596 5.62 20.63 -34.14
CA LYS A 596 5.90 20.05 -35.46
C LYS A 596 6.22 21.10 -36.50
N ASP A 597 5.48 22.21 -36.51
CA ASP A 597 5.63 23.28 -37.50
C ASP A 597 6.97 24.01 -37.35
N GLU A 598 7.45 24.14 -36.12
CA GLU A 598 8.68 24.87 -35.79
C GLU A 598 9.90 23.96 -35.64
N GLN A 599 9.71 22.63 -35.77
CA GLN A 599 10.73 21.60 -35.57
C GLN A 599 11.57 21.82 -34.30
N ARG A 600 10.92 22.19 -33.19
CA ARG A 600 11.59 22.40 -31.90
C ARG A 600 10.82 21.87 -30.71
N ALA A 601 11.56 21.48 -29.69
CA ALA A 601 11.02 21.15 -28.37
C ALA A 601 10.88 22.43 -27.55
N ILE A 602 9.76 22.59 -26.87
CA ILE A 602 9.53 23.69 -25.92
C ILE A 602 9.13 23.13 -24.57
N VAL A 603 9.48 23.87 -23.51
CA VAL A 603 9.05 23.55 -22.16
C VAL A 603 7.53 23.64 -22.08
N ASP A 604 6.91 22.58 -21.58
CA ASP A 604 5.46 22.47 -21.46
C ASP A 604 5.04 22.73 -20.01
N VAL A 605 5.35 23.90 -19.45
CA VAL A 605 4.78 24.34 -18.17
C VAL A 605 4.56 25.85 -18.18
N ALA A 606 3.58 26.31 -17.40
CA ALA A 606 3.29 27.73 -17.29
C ALA A 606 4.44 28.53 -16.66
N GLN A 607 5.24 27.90 -15.79
CA GLN A 607 6.36 28.54 -15.09
C GLN A 607 7.59 27.65 -15.16
N PRO A 608 8.39 27.76 -16.24
CA PRO A 608 9.56 26.93 -16.46
C PRO A 608 10.72 27.25 -15.52
N GLY A 609 10.69 28.34 -14.74
CA GLY A 609 11.72 28.68 -13.75
C GLY A 609 11.48 28.11 -12.35
N LEU A 610 10.40 27.35 -12.12
CA LEU A 610 10.10 26.81 -10.80
C LEU A 610 11.18 25.82 -10.36
N PHE A 611 11.70 26.02 -9.14
CA PHE A 611 12.76 25.22 -8.53
C PHE A 611 14.04 25.15 -9.37
N ASP A 612 14.29 26.21 -10.14
CA ASP A 612 15.54 26.39 -10.83
C ASP A 612 16.62 26.87 -9.85
N ALA A 613 17.64 26.05 -9.62
CA ALA A 613 18.74 26.34 -8.71
C ALA A 613 19.95 27.04 -9.36
N GLY A 614 19.88 27.35 -10.67
CA GLY A 614 20.97 27.96 -11.43
C GLY A 614 22.01 26.97 -11.96
N ALA A 615 22.23 25.86 -11.25
CA ALA A 615 23.13 24.76 -11.62
C ALA A 615 22.39 23.40 -11.56
N GLY A 616 23.00 22.35 -12.11
CA GLY A 616 22.53 20.96 -11.96
C GLY A 616 22.07 20.28 -13.25
N ILE A 617 21.07 19.40 -13.13
CA ILE A 617 20.60 18.54 -14.23
C ILE A 617 19.13 18.83 -14.52
N ASP A 618 18.80 19.10 -15.78
CA ASP A 618 17.42 19.21 -16.26
C ASP A 618 17.08 17.98 -17.13
N VAL A 619 16.14 17.15 -16.66
CA VAL A 619 15.62 15.99 -17.40
C VAL A 619 14.36 16.41 -18.16
N ALA A 620 14.51 16.57 -19.47
CA ALA A 620 13.42 16.85 -20.39
C ALA A 620 12.71 15.55 -20.78
N TYR A 621 11.39 15.45 -20.50
CA TYR A 621 10.60 14.26 -20.83
C TYR A 621 9.37 14.57 -21.71
N PRO A 622 9.06 13.70 -22.70
CA PRO A 622 7.90 13.84 -23.58
C PRO A 622 6.65 13.18 -22.99
N LEU A 623 5.54 13.92 -22.90
CA LEU A 623 4.26 13.38 -22.39
C LEU A 623 3.51 12.55 -23.44
N ASP A 624 3.64 12.89 -24.72
CA ASP A 624 2.94 12.27 -25.84
C ASP A 624 3.28 10.79 -26.03
N MET A 625 4.51 10.39 -25.65
CA MET A 625 5.04 9.03 -25.78
C MET A 625 4.68 8.13 -24.58
N LEU A 626 4.22 8.68 -23.47
CA LEU A 626 3.90 7.94 -22.23
C LEU A 626 2.38 7.78 -21.99
N THR A 627 1.57 8.38 -22.85
CA THR A 627 0.11 8.42 -22.73
C THR A 627 -0.52 7.07 -23.13
N MET A 628 -1.50 6.59 -22.36
CA MET A 628 -2.34 5.47 -22.79
C MET A 628 -3.33 5.96 -23.85
N ARG A 629 -3.18 5.53 -25.10
CA ARG A 629 -4.14 5.88 -26.14
C ARG A 629 -5.33 4.92 -26.09
N ARG A 630 -6.54 5.46 -25.97
CA ARG A 630 -7.77 4.68 -26.13
C ARG A 630 -7.95 4.35 -27.62
N LYS A 631 -7.92 3.06 -27.95
CA LYS A 631 -8.18 2.54 -29.29
C LYS A 631 -9.44 1.67 -29.27
N LYS A 632 -10.28 1.83 -30.30
CA LYS A 632 -11.53 1.05 -30.46
C LYS A 632 -11.26 -0.33 -31.04
N ASP A 633 -10.26 -0.46 -31.91
CA ASP A 633 -9.82 -1.74 -32.44
C ASP A 633 -8.92 -2.47 -31.43
N GLU A 634 -9.18 -3.76 -31.21
CA GLU A 634 -8.46 -4.58 -30.23
C GLU A 634 -7.01 -4.88 -30.66
N LYS A 635 -6.73 -4.99 -31.97
CA LYS A 635 -5.36 -5.20 -32.46
C LYS A 635 -4.50 -3.95 -32.25
N GLU A 636 -5.00 -2.78 -32.69
CA GLU A 636 -4.34 -1.50 -32.42
C GLU A 636 -4.17 -1.23 -30.92
N LYS A 637 -5.15 -1.65 -30.12
CA LYS A 637 -5.09 -1.50 -28.66
C LYS A 637 -3.99 -2.36 -28.05
N ALA A 638 -3.93 -3.65 -28.38
CA ALA A 638 -2.90 -4.56 -27.89
C ALA A 638 -1.49 -4.07 -28.28
N GLN A 639 -1.34 -3.55 -29.50
CA GLN A 639 -0.09 -2.94 -29.94
C GLN A 639 0.26 -1.68 -29.13
N SER A 640 -0.71 -0.79 -28.91
CA SER A 640 -0.51 0.41 -28.10
C SER A 640 -0.16 0.09 -26.63
N GLU A 641 -0.71 -0.99 -26.08
CA GLU A 641 -0.42 -1.49 -24.73
C GLU A 641 1.04 -1.96 -24.61
N GLN A 642 1.52 -2.76 -25.58
CA GLN A 642 2.91 -3.21 -25.67
C GLN A 642 3.89 -2.05 -25.82
N PHE A 643 3.60 -1.12 -26.74
CA PHE A 643 4.45 0.05 -26.96
C PHE A 643 4.50 0.99 -25.76
N ARG A 644 3.39 1.13 -25.01
CA ARG A 644 3.38 1.90 -23.77
C ARG A 644 4.28 1.27 -22.72
N ALA A 645 4.19 -0.05 -22.52
CA ALA A 645 5.02 -0.77 -21.57
C ALA A 645 6.51 -0.61 -21.90
N ALA A 646 6.89 -0.88 -23.15
CA ALA A 646 8.26 -0.72 -23.63
C ALA A 646 8.75 0.74 -23.53
N SER A 647 7.92 1.73 -23.85
CA SER A 647 8.27 3.15 -23.75
C SER A 647 8.50 3.61 -22.32
N CYS A 648 7.67 3.14 -21.37
CA CYS A 648 7.85 3.47 -19.95
C CYS A 648 9.18 2.90 -19.43
N VAL A 649 9.50 1.66 -19.80
CA VAL A 649 10.80 1.04 -19.44
C VAL A 649 11.96 1.76 -20.12
N ALA A 650 11.84 2.08 -21.41
CA ALA A 650 12.88 2.79 -22.16
C ALA A 650 13.25 4.13 -21.53
N VAL A 651 12.27 4.98 -21.22
CA VAL A 651 12.50 6.26 -20.54
C VAL A 651 13.12 6.03 -19.15
N THR A 652 12.66 5.01 -18.42
CA THR A 652 13.21 4.67 -17.10
C THR A 652 14.68 4.28 -17.19
N LEU A 653 15.06 3.42 -18.15
CA LEU A 653 16.44 2.98 -18.37
C LEU A 653 17.34 4.15 -18.77
N LEU A 654 16.92 4.96 -19.75
CA LEU A 654 17.70 6.10 -20.25
C LEU A 654 18.01 7.08 -19.12
N VAL A 655 17.00 7.47 -18.35
CA VAL A 655 17.18 8.42 -17.26
C VAL A 655 17.99 7.80 -16.12
N TYR A 656 17.70 6.54 -15.74
CA TYR A 656 18.42 5.87 -14.66
C TYR A 656 19.91 5.74 -14.96
N VAL A 657 20.28 5.14 -16.09
CA VAL A 657 21.68 4.87 -16.43
C VAL A 657 22.47 6.18 -16.59
N THR A 658 21.86 7.20 -17.20
CA THR A 658 22.50 8.53 -17.34
C THR A 658 22.70 9.21 -15.98
N LEU A 659 21.67 9.25 -15.13
CA LEU A 659 21.79 9.85 -13.80
C LEU A 659 22.71 9.06 -12.88
N TRP A 660 22.73 7.73 -12.99
CA TRP A 660 23.62 6.86 -12.23
C TRP A 660 25.09 7.12 -12.57
N GLU A 661 25.42 7.23 -13.86
CA GLU A 661 26.79 7.54 -14.28
C GLU A 661 27.19 8.98 -13.88
N LEU A 662 26.30 9.96 -14.06
CA LEU A 662 26.54 11.34 -13.65
C LEU A 662 26.79 11.47 -12.14
N GLN A 663 25.93 10.87 -11.29
CA GLN A 663 26.13 10.93 -9.84
C GLN A 663 27.43 10.21 -9.42
N ARG A 664 27.79 9.11 -10.08
CA ARG A 664 29.02 8.35 -9.80
C ARG A 664 30.25 9.22 -10.07
N ARG A 665 30.27 9.92 -11.21
CA ARG A 665 31.35 10.86 -11.56
C ARG A 665 31.41 12.04 -10.59
N VAL A 666 30.27 12.68 -10.29
CA VAL A 666 30.22 13.79 -9.32
C VAL A 666 30.70 13.35 -7.95
N ARG A 667 30.26 12.19 -7.45
CA ARG A 667 30.68 11.67 -6.14
C ARG A 667 32.13 11.21 -6.09
N SER A 668 32.75 10.90 -7.23
CA SER A 668 34.19 10.63 -7.27
C SER A 668 35.03 11.88 -6.94
N GLU A 669 34.50 13.08 -7.24
CA GLU A 669 35.11 14.37 -6.86
C GLU A 669 34.58 14.89 -5.52
N LEU A 670 33.29 14.66 -5.22
CA LEU A 670 32.56 15.15 -4.05
C LEU A 670 31.77 14.03 -3.36
N PRO A 671 32.40 13.18 -2.53
CA PRO A 671 31.81 11.94 -2.01
C PRO A 671 30.47 12.08 -1.26
N ASP A 672 30.30 13.14 -0.47
CA ASP A 672 29.09 13.38 0.34
C ASP A 672 27.94 14.07 -0.42
N THR A 673 28.00 14.16 -1.76
CA THR A 673 26.97 14.88 -2.55
C THR A 673 25.60 14.22 -2.44
N ALA A 674 24.59 14.96 -1.97
CA ALA A 674 23.20 14.53 -1.98
C ALA A 674 22.49 14.94 -3.29
N LEU A 675 21.52 14.14 -3.73
CA LEU A 675 20.69 14.47 -4.89
C LEU A 675 19.34 15.01 -4.45
N THR A 676 18.93 16.12 -5.05
CA THR A 676 17.59 16.71 -4.84
C THR A 676 16.82 16.69 -6.15
N MET A 677 15.79 15.85 -6.24
CA MET A 677 15.00 15.66 -7.45
C MET A 677 13.66 16.39 -7.34
N ILE A 678 13.34 17.22 -8.33
CA ILE A 678 12.09 17.99 -8.35
C ILE A 678 11.35 17.72 -9.65
N ARG A 679 10.14 17.19 -9.53
CA ARG A 679 9.28 16.87 -10.67
C ARG A 679 8.21 17.93 -10.88
N LEU A 680 8.30 18.65 -12.00
CA LEU A 680 7.28 19.61 -12.41
C LEU A 680 6.16 18.88 -13.17
N ALA A 681 4.91 19.06 -12.77
CA ALA A 681 3.75 18.47 -13.43
C ALA A 681 2.75 19.53 -13.89
N HIS A 682 1.99 19.26 -14.94
CA HIS A 682 0.94 20.17 -15.43
C HIS A 682 -0.22 20.27 -14.45
N THR A 683 -0.80 19.12 -14.14
CA THR A 683 -2.06 18.96 -13.42
C THR A 683 -1.82 18.14 -12.16
N PRO A 684 -2.65 18.33 -11.12
CA PRO A 684 -2.72 17.35 -10.03
C PRO A 684 -3.20 15.99 -10.55
N ALA A 685 -3.11 14.98 -9.69
CA ALA A 685 -3.73 13.67 -9.95
C ALA A 685 -5.22 13.85 -10.29
N GLN A 686 -5.70 13.09 -11.26
CA GLN A 686 -7.09 13.15 -11.71
C GLN A 686 -8.03 12.54 -10.66
N ALA A 687 -9.28 12.99 -10.61
CA ALA A 687 -10.26 12.48 -9.66
C ALA A 687 -10.70 11.04 -9.98
N GLY A 688 -10.85 10.71 -11.28
CA GLY A 688 -11.19 9.38 -11.74
C GLY A 688 -9.98 8.44 -11.79
N LYS A 689 -10.09 7.23 -11.21
CA LYS A 689 -9.01 6.22 -11.24
C LYS A 689 -8.56 5.87 -12.66
N GLU A 690 -9.50 5.77 -13.59
CA GLU A 690 -9.21 5.43 -14.98
C GLU A 690 -8.54 6.60 -15.72
N GLU A 691 -9.01 7.83 -15.49
CA GLU A 691 -8.41 9.03 -16.05
C GLU A 691 -6.99 9.24 -15.54
N ASP A 692 -6.76 9.05 -14.24
CA ASP A 692 -5.44 9.14 -13.60
C ASP A 692 -4.48 8.09 -14.15
N ALA A 693 -4.95 6.87 -14.41
CA ALA A 693 -4.15 5.80 -15.02
C ALA A 693 -3.76 6.07 -16.48
N ASN A 694 -4.58 6.84 -17.20
CA ASN A 694 -4.32 7.25 -18.58
C ASN A 694 -3.44 8.51 -18.66
N ASP A 695 -3.35 9.29 -17.59
CA ASP A 695 -2.54 10.52 -17.52
C ASP A 695 -1.03 10.19 -17.60
N PRO A 696 -0.29 10.74 -18.58
CA PRO A 696 1.16 10.57 -18.66
C PRO A 696 1.91 11.12 -17.45
N ASN A 697 1.36 12.10 -16.71
CA ASN A 697 1.95 12.56 -15.46
C ASN A 697 1.97 11.44 -14.40
N THR A 698 1.02 10.51 -14.39
CA THR A 698 1.02 9.38 -13.46
C THR A 698 2.14 8.40 -13.79
N ALA A 699 2.37 8.14 -15.07
CA ALA A 699 3.51 7.32 -15.52
C ALA A 699 4.84 7.95 -15.12
N VAL A 700 5.03 9.26 -15.39
CA VAL A 700 6.26 9.97 -15.00
C VAL A 700 6.46 10.01 -13.49
N TYR A 701 5.37 10.11 -12.71
CA TYR A 701 5.46 10.04 -11.25
C TYR A 701 5.98 8.67 -10.80
N ALA A 702 5.47 7.58 -11.38
CA ALA A 702 5.96 6.23 -11.11
C ALA A 702 7.42 6.03 -11.53
N ILE A 703 7.81 6.54 -12.71
CA ILE A 703 9.22 6.54 -13.17
C ILE A 703 10.09 7.27 -12.15
N SER A 704 9.70 8.49 -11.75
CA SER A 704 10.48 9.30 -10.79
C SER A 704 10.66 8.58 -9.45
N GLN A 705 9.61 7.91 -8.95
CA GLN A 705 9.63 7.14 -7.70
C GLN A 705 10.51 5.88 -7.80
N ALA A 706 10.52 5.21 -8.96
CA ALA A 706 11.44 4.09 -9.20
C ALA A 706 12.89 4.56 -9.27
N LEU A 707 13.15 5.72 -9.91
CA LEU A 707 14.47 6.34 -9.99
C LEU A 707 15.00 6.76 -8.62
N GLU A 708 14.17 7.40 -7.77
CA GLU A 708 14.56 7.77 -6.41
C GLU A 708 15.08 6.54 -5.64
N LYS A 709 14.32 5.43 -5.68
CA LYS A 709 14.68 4.19 -4.98
C LYS A 709 15.97 3.57 -5.52
N ALA A 710 16.15 3.53 -6.83
CA ALA A 710 17.31 2.92 -7.46
C ALA A 710 18.59 3.78 -7.31
N LEU A 711 18.47 5.11 -7.36
CA LEU A 711 19.59 6.04 -7.16
C LEU A 711 19.98 6.14 -5.68
N ALA A 712 19.03 5.96 -4.75
CA ALA A 712 19.27 5.92 -3.31
C ALA A 712 20.17 4.74 -2.86
N ARG A 713 20.50 3.82 -3.77
CA ARG A 713 21.54 2.81 -3.56
C ARG A 713 22.92 3.40 -3.31
N GLU A 714 23.23 4.55 -3.93
CA GLU A 714 24.56 5.16 -3.88
C GLU A 714 24.72 6.17 -2.73
N GLY A 715 23.62 6.62 -2.12
CA GLY A 715 23.63 7.66 -1.09
C GLY A 715 22.32 8.46 -1.00
N ALA A 716 22.36 9.62 -0.37
CA ALA A 716 21.16 10.42 -0.10
C ALA A 716 20.51 10.98 -1.39
N VAL A 717 19.25 10.62 -1.61
CA VAL A 717 18.39 11.10 -2.71
C VAL A 717 17.03 11.47 -2.13
N LYS A 718 16.49 12.63 -2.50
CA LYS A 718 15.14 13.04 -2.14
C LYS A 718 14.38 13.58 -3.35
N LEU A 719 13.22 12.99 -3.64
CA LEU A 719 12.30 13.43 -4.68
C LEU A 719 11.10 14.19 -4.11
N GLN A 720 10.71 15.26 -4.79
CA GLN A 720 9.45 15.94 -4.55
C GLN A 720 8.73 16.32 -5.85
N GLY A 721 7.40 16.16 -5.86
CA GLY A 721 6.54 16.55 -6.97
C GLY A 721 5.85 17.91 -6.75
N VAL A 722 5.77 18.74 -7.79
CA VAL A 722 5.12 20.04 -7.77
C VAL A 722 4.24 20.22 -9.00
N THR A 723 2.96 20.54 -8.78
CA THR A 723 2.05 20.94 -9.86
C THR A 723 2.28 22.40 -10.21
N THR A 724 2.32 22.72 -11.51
CA THR A 724 2.57 24.08 -12.01
C THR A 724 1.29 24.87 -12.29
N LYS A 725 0.12 24.21 -12.33
CA LYS A 725 -1.20 24.86 -12.44
C LYS A 725 -2.01 24.67 -11.14
N ALA A 726 -2.69 25.74 -10.73
CA ALA A 726 -3.68 25.68 -9.66
C ALA A 726 -4.98 25.06 -10.17
N VAL A 727 -5.62 24.22 -9.35
CA VAL A 727 -7.07 24.01 -9.45
C VAL A 727 -7.66 24.87 -8.32
N GLY A 728 -8.35 25.97 -8.67
CA GLY A 728 -8.92 26.92 -7.70
C GLY A 728 -8.02 28.10 -7.29
N ASN A 729 -8.16 28.53 -6.03
CA ASN A 729 -7.65 29.82 -5.49
C ASN A 729 -6.10 29.94 -5.50
N ARG A 730 -5.58 31.18 -5.66
CA ARG A 730 -4.13 31.49 -5.76
C ARG A 730 -3.33 31.06 -4.53
N ASP A 731 -3.90 31.18 -3.32
CA ASP A 731 -3.26 30.81 -2.05
C ASP A 731 -2.85 29.31 -2.00
N ASN A 732 -3.54 28.47 -2.77
CA ASN A 732 -3.26 27.03 -2.85
C ASN A 732 -1.88 26.74 -3.50
N MET A 733 -1.49 27.54 -4.50
CA MET A 733 -0.19 27.36 -5.16
C MET A 733 0.97 27.78 -4.27
N GLN A 734 0.78 28.84 -3.48
CA GLN A 734 1.77 29.27 -2.51
C GLN A 734 2.03 28.17 -1.47
N TYR A 735 0.95 27.60 -0.90
CA TYR A 735 1.05 26.50 0.05
C TYR A 735 1.75 25.27 -0.55
N LYS A 736 1.42 24.88 -1.79
CA LYS A 736 2.06 23.75 -2.48
C LYS A 736 3.55 23.96 -2.71
N ARG A 737 3.95 25.15 -3.14
CA ARG A 737 5.37 25.52 -3.36
C ARG A 737 6.16 25.48 -2.06
N LYS A 738 5.63 26.12 -1.01
CA LYS A 738 6.23 26.13 0.32
C LYS A 738 6.31 24.71 0.91
N GLY A 739 5.25 23.92 0.78
CA GLY A 739 5.22 22.53 1.21
C GLY A 739 6.25 21.67 0.49
N ALA A 740 6.39 21.82 -0.82
CA ALA A 740 7.39 21.11 -1.60
C ALA A 740 8.82 21.51 -1.25
N LEU A 741 9.09 22.80 -1.06
CA LEU A 741 10.38 23.29 -0.59
C LEU A 741 10.73 22.64 0.76
N ASN A 742 9.82 22.69 1.72
CA ASN A 742 10.00 22.08 3.04
C ASN A 742 10.26 20.56 2.97
N ALA A 743 9.57 19.85 2.08
CA ALA A 743 9.71 18.41 1.93
C ALA A 743 11.12 17.98 1.46
N MET A 744 11.88 18.87 0.81
CA MET A 744 13.26 18.59 0.40
C MET A 744 14.23 18.37 1.58
N LEU A 745 13.86 18.82 2.78
CA LEU A 745 14.62 18.59 4.00
C LEU A 745 14.43 17.17 4.57
N GLY A 746 13.39 16.46 4.14
CA GLY A 746 13.13 15.08 4.57
C GLY A 746 14.19 14.11 4.02
N GLY A 747 14.63 13.17 4.85
CA GLY A 747 15.63 12.16 4.50
C GLY A 747 17.09 12.64 4.52
N GLN A 748 17.33 13.94 4.72
CA GLN A 748 18.67 14.52 4.84
C GLN A 748 19.32 14.16 6.18
N PRO A 749 20.66 14.06 6.27
CA PRO A 749 21.34 13.69 7.51
C PRO A 749 20.94 14.55 8.71
N LEU A 750 20.94 13.93 9.89
CA LEU A 750 20.49 14.55 11.13
C LEU A 750 21.56 14.43 12.21
N ARG A 751 21.97 15.56 12.79
CA ARG A 751 22.80 15.62 14.00
C ARG A 751 21.88 15.55 15.21
N PHE A 752 22.14 14.62 16.14
CA PHE A 752 21.27 14.41 17.29
C PHE A 752 22.03 14.05 18.56
N GLU A 753 21.36 14.27 19.70
CA GLU A 753 21.83 13.84 21.01
C GLU A 753 21.80 12.29 21.09
N PHE A 754 22.98 11.67 20.97
CA PHE A 754 23.11 10.21 20.98
C PHE A 754 23.35 9.68 22.39
N GLU A 755 22.25 9.40 23.07
CA GLU A 755 22.26 8.93 24.45
C GLU A 755 22.84 7.51 24.55
N GLY A 756 23.37 7.16 25.72
CA GLY A 756 23.86 5.80 25.98
C GLY A 756 25.35 5.60 25.72
N SER A 757 25.75 4.34 25.55
CA SER A 757 27.16 3.91 25.58
C SER A 757 27.73 3.45 24.24
N LEU A 758 26.92 3.35 23.18
CA LEU A 758 27.39 2.85 21.89
C LEU A 758 27.95 3.98 21.00
N ASP A 759 28.91 3.64 20.15
CA ASP A 759 29.47 4.55 19.15
C ASP A 759 28.84 4.38 17.76
N LYS A 760 28.42 3.17 17.42
CA LYS A 760 27.84 2.81 16.12
C LYS A 760 26.61 1.94 16.29
N VAL A 761 25.50 2.34 15.66
CA VAL A 761 24.25 1.57 15.60
C VAL A 761 23.69 1.62 14.18
N ALA A 762 23.26 0.48 13.66
CA ALA A 762 22.56 0.42 12.38
C ALA A 762 21.10 -0.03 12.56
N LEU A 763 20.22 0.48 11.69
CA LEU A 763 18.85 0.03 11.52
C LEU A 763 18.65 -0.36 10.06
N VAL A 764 18.45 -1.66 9.82
CA VAL A 764 18.12 -2.20 8.50
C VAL A 764 16.62 -2.42 8.45
N THR A 765 15.92 -1.60 7.68
CA THR A 765 14.48 -1.75 7.42
C THR A 765 14.28 -2.43 6.07
N TYR A 766 13.39 -3.42 5.99
CA TYR A 766 13.17 -4.17 4.75
C TYR A 766 11.73 -4.61 4.54
N VAL A 767 11.35 -4.77 3.28
CA VAL A 767 10.02 -5.21 2.83
C VAL A 767 10.12 -6.07 1.58
N THR A 768 9.25 -7.07 1.48
CA THR A 768 8.98 -7.79 0.23
C THR A 768 7.62 -7.42 -0.32
N ARG A 769 7.55 -7.10 -1.62
CA ARG A 769 6.33 -6.71 -2.32
C ARG A 769 6.14 -7.56 -3.58
N PRO A 770 4.93 -8.02 -3.91
CA PRO A 770 4.69 -8.71 -5.18
C PRO A 770 5.11 -7.82 -6.36
N CYS A 771 5.93 -8.36 -7.26
CA CYS A 771 6.30 -7.71 -8.52
C CYS A 771 5.87 -8.50 -9.75
N ASP A 772 5.60 -9.80 -9.59
CA ASP A 772 4.93 -10.65 -10.57
C ASP A 772 3.80 -11.38 -9.84
N GLU A 773 2.56 -11.16 -10.26
CA GLU A 773 1.37 -11.73 -9.61
C GLU A 773 0.27 -11.86 -10.66
N HIS A 774 -0.34 -13.02 -10.76
CA HIS A 774 -1.45 -13.24 -11.69
C HIS A 774 -2.56 -14.07 -11.04
N ALA A 775 -3.80 -13.59 -11.10
CA ALA A 775 -4.94 -14.22 -10.42
C ALA A 775 -5.20 -15.68 -10.88
N ALA A 776 -4.79 -16.04 -12.10
CA ALA A 776 -4.90 -17.42 -12.61
C ALA A 776 -3.69 -18.31 -12.32
N HIS A 777 -2.59 -17.76 -11.78
CA HIS A 777 -1.29 -18.44 -11.62
C HIS A 777 -0.60 -18.01 -10.31
N ALA A 778 -1.26 -18.18 -9.16
CA ALA A 778 -0.77 -17.71 -7.85
C ALA A 778 0.57 -18.35 -7.41
N ASP A 779 0.85 -19.58 -7.86
CA ASP A 779 2.08 -20.30 -7.55
C ASP A 779 3.34 -19.69 -8.18
N ALA A 780 3.13 -18.87 -9.20
CA ALA A 780 4.17 -18.21 -9.96
C ALA A 780 4.42 -16.78 -9.47
N ASP A 781 4.10 -16.46 -8.22
CA ASP A 781 4.35 -15.12 -7.71
C ASP A 781 5.85 -14.83 -7.53
N GLY A 782 6.28 -13.69 -8.06
CA GLY A 782 7.62 -13.11 -7.88
C GLY A 782 7.56 -11.88 -6.99
N TYR A 783 8.61 -11.64 -6.22
CA TYR A 783 8.65 -10.57 -5.22
C TYR A 783 9.87 -9.67 -5.38
N LEU A 784 9.67 -8.39 -5.11
CA LEU A 784 10.73 -7.41 -4.98
C LEU A 784 11.07 -7.25 -3.50
N PHE A 785 12.28 -7.68 -3.13
CA PHE A 785 12.90 -7.33 -1.86
C PHE A 785 13.44 -5.90 -1.93
N MET A 786 13.10 -5.08 -0.95
CA MET A 786 13.59 -3.71 -0.81
C MET A 786 14.11 -3.53 0.61
N SER A 787 15.30 -2.95 0.77
CA SER A 787 15.85 -2.59 2.08
C SER A 787 16.41 -1.19 2.07
N ARG A 788 16.39 -0.53 3.24
CA ARG A 788 17.00 0.77 3.48
C ARG A 788 17.77 0.71 4.79
N THR A 789 19.02 1.17 4.77
CA THR A 789 19.91 1.13 5.94
C THR A 789 20.14 2.53 6.49
N TYR A 790 19.81 2.71 7.77
CA TYR A 790 20.14 3.89 8.55
C TYR A 790 21.31 3.59 9.47
N VAL A 791 22.26 4.52 9.56
CA VAL A 791 23.40 4.39 10.46
C VAL A 791 23.55 5.62 11.32
N ALA A 792 23.77 5.40 12.61
CA ALA A 792 24.17 6.42 13.56
C ALA A 792 25.63 6.18 13.96
N GLN A 793 26.44 7.23 13.87
CA GLN A 793 27.84 7.22 14.30
C GLN A 793 28.12 8.41 15.22
N ARG A 794 28.69 8.13 16.40
CA ARG A 794 29.08 9.14 17.38
C ARG A 794 30.20 10.03 16.83
N GLY A 795 30.06 11.32 17.04
CA GLY A 795 31.07 12.35 16.79
C GLY A 795 31.25 13.25 18.02
N GLU A 796 31.96 14.38 17.86
CA GLU A 796 32.32 15.24 18.99
C GLU A 796 31.13 15.90 19.71
N LYS A 797 30.05 16.20 18.99
CA LYS A 797 28.87 16.94 19.49
C LYS A 797 27.57 16.12 19.50
N GLY A 798 27.65 14.79 19.54
CA GLY A 798 26.49 13.90 19.47
C GLY A 798 26.72 12.76 18.47
N ALA A 799 25.72 12.42 17.67
CA ALA A 799 25.89 11.53 16.52
C ALA A 799 25.27 12.11 15.26
N VAL A 800 25.69 11.58 14.12
CA VAL A 800 25.05 11.86 12.82
C VAL A 800 24.31 10.61 12.37
N LEU A 801 23.00 10.75 12.15
CA LEU A 801 22.18 9.76 11.48
C LEU A 801 22.20 10.01 9.97
N ARG A 802 22.53 8.98 9.19
CA ARG A 802 22.55 9.02 7.72
C ARG A 802 21.77 7.85 7.15
N THR A 803 21.15 8.06 5.99
CA THR A 803 20.77 6.95 5.11
C THR A 803 22.00 6.55 4.31
N LEU A 804 22.43 5.30 4.40
CA LEU A 804 23.53 4.80 3.57
C LEU A 804 23.00 4.34 2.21
N ASN A 805 22.28 3.22 2.21
CA ASN A 805 21.93 2.52 0.99
C ASN A 805 20.45 2.13 0.98
N MET A 806 19.86 2.18 -0.21
CA MET A 806 18.63 1.47 -0.55
C MET A 806 18.95 0.34 -1.53
N ARG A 807 18.67 -0.92 -1.18
CA ARG A 807 18.90 -2.07 -2.07
C ARG A 807 17.57 -2.66 -2.53
N THR A 808 17.51 -3.06 -3.80
CA THR A 808 16.36 -3.73 -4.40
C THR A 808 16.82 -5.00 -5.11
N ARG A 809 16.15 -6.13 -4.87
CA ARG A 809 16.47 -7.42 -5.51
C ARG A 809 15.19 -8.17 -5.84
N VAL A 810 15.11 -8.73 -7.04
CA VAL A 810 14.02 -9.64 -7.39
C VAL A 810 14.27 -11.00 -6.73
N VAL A 811 13.19 -11.60 -6.24
CA VAL A 811 13.13 -12.90 -5.61
C VAL A 811 12.08 -13.71 -6.36
N ASP A 812 12.48 -14.83 -6.96
CA ASP A 812 11.67 -15.53 -7.97
C ASP A 812 10.48 -16.30 -7.38
N SER A 813 10.57 -16.71 -6.12
CA SER A 813 9.52 -17.45 -5.43
C SER A 813 9.51 -17.21 -3.92
N GLN A 814 8.39 -17.53 -3.26
CA GLN A 814 8.31 -17.52 -1.79
C GLN A 814 9.29 -18.51 -1.12
N LYS A 815 9.70 -19.58 -1.82
CA LYS A 815 10.64 -20.56 -1.25
C LYS A 815 12.00 -19.93 -0.99
N ASP A 816 12.40 -18.97 -1.83
CA ASP A 816 13.67 -18.26 -1.72
C ASP A 816 13.69 -17.32 -0.51
N PHE A 817 12.53 -17.02 0.10
CA PHE A 817 12.50 -16.28 1.37
C PHE A 817 13.10 -17.04 2.55
N LYS A 818 13.17 -18.38 2.47
CA LYS A 818 13.81 -19.20 3.51
C LYS A 818 15.32 -18.95 3.61
N ASN A 819 15.94 -18.38 2.58
CA ASN A 819 17.34 -17.98 2.60
C ASN A 819 17.45 -16.49 2.16
N PRO A 820 17.30 -15.53 3.09
CA PRO A 820 17.27 -14.11 2.77
C PRO A 820 18.68 -13.54 2.59
N GLN A 821 19.37 -14.04 1.56
CA GLN A 821 20.70 -13.59 1.12
C GLN A 821 20.87 -12.06 1.07
N PRO A 822 19.88 -11.25 0.61
CA PRO A 822 20.04 -9.79 0.58
C PRO A 822 20.29 -9.17 1.97
N ILE A 823 19.68 -9.74 3.02
CA ILE A 823 19.88 -9.25 4.40
C ILE A 823 21.25 -9.69 4.91
N LEU A 824 21.63 -10.94 4.65
CA LEU A 824 22.94 -11.46 5.06
C LEU A 824 24.11 -10.70 4.41
N GLU A 825 23.97 -10.29 3.14
CA GLU A 825 24.94 -9.47 2.42
C GLU A 825 25.07 -8.06 3.03
N GLU A 826 23.96 -7.46 3.48
CA GLU A 826 24.00 -6.15 4.15
C GLU A 826 24.59 -6.23 5.57
N LEU A 827 24.32 -7.32 6.30
CA LEU A 827 24.96 -7.59 7.59
C LEU A 827 26.48 -7.76 7.45
N ALA A 828 26.95 -8.49 6.43
CA ALA A 828 28.39 -8.62 6.16
C ALA A 828 29.06 -7.26 5.95
N ARG A 829 28.43 -6.38 5.15
CA ARG A 829 28.92 -5.03 4.89
C ARG A 829 28.96 -4.17 6.16
N LEU A 830 27.87 -4.18 6.94
CA LEU A 830 27.80 -3.43 8.20
C LEU A 830 28.85 -3.89 9.20
N ARG A 831 29.15 -5.19 9.23
CA ARG A 831 30.26 -5.72 10.03
C ARG A 831 31.61 -5.15 9.58
N GLU A 832 31.88 -5.16 8.27
CA GLU A 832 33.12 -4.59 7.71
C GLU A 832 33.26 -3.10 8.06
N ASP A 833 32.14 -2.36 8.10
CA ASP A 833 32.08 -0.96 8.53
C ASP A 833 32.17 -0.79 10.08
N GLY A 834 32.24 -1.88 10.84
CA GLY A 834 32.42 -1.89 12.29
C GLY A 834 31.14 -1.69 13.11
N PHE A 835 29.96 -2.03 12.56
CA PHE A 835 28.70 -2.00 13.31
C PHE A 835 28.46 -3.31 14.04
N ALA A 836 28.60 -3.32 15.37
CA ALA A 836 28.33 -4.49 16.21
C ALA A 836 26.86 -4.61 16.63
N HIS A 837 26.09 -3.52 16.60
CA HIS A 837 24.69 -3.48 17.04
C HIS A 837 23.77 -3.12 15.87
N VAL A 838 22.92 -4.07 15.47
CA VAL A 838 22.05 -3.92 14.29
C VAL A 838 20.60 -4.26 14.63
N MET A 839 19.72 -3.26 14.48
CA MET A 839 18.28 -3.44 14.54
C MET A 839 17.75 -3.88 13.17
N LEU A 840 17.00 -4.98 13.14
CA LEU A 840 16.40 -5.55 11.94
C LEU A 840 14.89 -5.27 11.96
N LEU A 841 14.44 -4.27 11.20
CA LEU A 841 13.05 -3.89 11.14
C LEU A 841 12.37 -4.49 9.92
N SER A 842 11.62 -5.57 10.17
CA SER A 842 10.82 -6.22 9.14
C SER A 842 9.51 -5.48 8.87
N HIS A 843 9.18 -5.37 7.58
CA HIS A 843 7.86 -4.99 7.11
C HIS A 843 7.36 -6.04 6.12
N HIS A 844 6.06 -6.32 6.12
CA HIS A 844 5.47 -7.21 5.11
C HIS A 844 4.43 -6.46 4.29
N PHE A 845 4.45 -6.70 2.97
CA PHE A 845 3.39 -6.23 2.12
C PHE A 845 2.06 -6.86 2.54
N GLY A 846 1.03 -6.04 2.73
CA GLY A 846 -0.22 -6.55 3.25
C GLY A 846 -0.19 -6.92 4.73
N ASN A 847 0.80 -6.51 5.54
CA ASN A 847 0.77 -6.73 7.00
C ASN A 847 -0.46 -6.11 7.71
N ARG A 848 -1.32 -5.36 7.02
CA ARG A 848 -2.60 -4.88 7.56
C ARG A 848 -3.73 -5.92 7.48
N HIS A 849 -3.52 -7.07 6.83
CA HIS A 849 -4.47 -8.17 6.83
C HIS A 849 -4.51 -8.84 8.21
N ILE A 850 -5.61 -9.55 8.47
CA ILE A 850 -5.81 -10.35 9.67
C ILE A 850 -4.91 -11.60 9.54
N GLY A 851 -4.50 -12.23 10.65
CA GLY A 851 -3.67 -13.45 10.61
C GLY A 851 -2.15 -13.21 10.58
N ARG A 852 -1.67 -12.00 10.88
CA ARG A 852 -0.25 -11.56 10.92
C ARG A 852 0.72 -12.53 11.60
N ALA A 853 0.30 -13.26 12.62
CA ALA A 853 1.17 -14.21 13.32
C ALA A 853 1.42 -15.50 12.54
N ALA A 854 0.67 -15.77 11.47
CA ALA A 854 0.95 -16.91 10.60
C ALA A 854 2.29 -16.69 9.89
N GLU A 855 3.18 -17.70 9.95
CA GLU A 855 4.53 -17.64 9.36
C GLU A 855 4.52 -17.25 7.88
N ARG A 856 3.45 -17.59 7.14
CA ARG A 856 3.24 -17.20 5.74
C ARG A 856 3.25 -15.68 5.51
N HIS A 857 2.91 -14.89 6.53
CA HIS A 857 2.90 -13.42 6.47
C HIS A 857 4.15 -12.78 7.03
N ALA A 858 5.08 -13.54 7.61
CA ALA A 858 6.34 -13.04 8.19
C ALA A 858 7.57 -13.86 7.80
N PRO A 859 7.85 -14.06 6.49
CA PRO A 859 8.87 -15.01 6.03
C PRO A 859 10.32 -14.61 6.36
N HIS A 860 10.54 -13.38 6.85
CA HIS A 860 11.86 -12.85 7.23
C HIS A 860 11.98 -12.62 8.75
N GLY A 861 11.05 -13.18 9.51
CA GLY A 861 11.08 -13.32 10.96
C GLY A 861 10.91 -14.79 11.32
N THR A 862 11.55 -15.69 10.57
CA THR A 862 11.56 -17.12 10.90
C THR A 862 12.80 -17.44 11.73
N VAL A 863 12.68 -18.47 12.56
CA VAL A 863 13.76 -18.96 13.40
C VAL A 863 14.98 -19.35 12.57
N GLU A 864 14.76 -20.03 11.45
CA GLU A 864 15.81 -20.51 10.56
C GLU A 864 16.71 -19.36 10.07
N PHE A 865 16.10 -18.23 9.73
CA PHE A 865 16.84 -17.05 9.27
C PHE A 865 17.69 -16.44 10.39
N LEU A 866 17.09 -16.17 11.56
CA LEU A 866 17.82 -15.54 12.66
C LEU A 866 18.96 -16.43 13.15
N ASP A 867 18.73 -17.75 13.21
CA ASP A 867 19.77 -18.73 13.52
C ASP A 867 20.93 -18.68 12.53
N GLU A 868 20.64 -18.64 11.23
CA GLU A 868 21.69 -18.54 10.21
C GLU A 868 22.49 -17.24 10.36
N ALA A 869 21.80 -16.12 10.58
CA ALA A 869 22.44 -14.81 10.74
C ALA A 869 23.35 -14.77 11.98
N VAL A 870 22.88 -15.27 13.13
CA VAL A 870 23.66 -15.33 14.37
C VAL A 870 24.86 -16.28 14.23
N LYS A 871 24.68 -17.45 13.60
CA LYS A 871 25.79 -18.40 13.34
C LYS A 871 26.86 -17.81 12.42
N ARG A 872 26.45 -17.02 11.43
CA ARG A 872 27.36 -16.43 10.43
C ARG A 872 28.08 -15.17 10.95
N TYR A 873 27.45 -14.45 11.87
CA TYR A 873 27.95 -13.19 12.45
C TYR A 873 27.87 -13.19 13.99
N PRO A 874 28.56 -14.10 14.68
CA PRO A 874 28.45 -14.25 16.14
C PRO A 874 28.90 -13.02 16.95
N GLU A 875 29.75 -12.18 16.35
CA GLU A 875 30.21 -10.91 16.92
C GLU A 875 29.16 -9.79 16.90
N MET A 876 28.06 -9.96 16.15
CA MET A 876 27.02 -8.93 16.01
C MET A 876 25.83 -9.23 16.92
N SER A 877 25.36 -8.20 17.63
CA SER A 877 24.07 -8.23 18.31
C SER A 877 22.96 -7.83 17.32
N LEU A 878 22.09 -8.79 17.00
CA LEU A 878 20.94 -8.59 16.11
C LEU A 878 19.67 -8.40 16.94
N TYR A 879 18.91 -7.35 16.64
CA TYR A 879 17.65 -7.04 17.32
C TYR A 879 16.48 -7.10 16.34
N PRO A 880 15.76 -8.23 16.22
CA PRO A 880 14.57 -8.32 15.39
C PRO A 880 13.46 -7.42 15.94
N LEU A 881 13.00 -6.49 15.10
CA LEU A 881 11.95 -5.54 15.41
C LEU A 881 10.76 -5.68 14.46
N ARG A 882 9.58 -5.45 15.02
CA ARG A 882 8.33 -5.17 14.31
C ARG A 882 7.85 -3.78 14.69
N ARG A 883 6.98 -3.21 13.86
CA ARG A 883 6.46 -1.87 14.09
C ARG A 883 5.02 -1.75 13.64
N ASP A 884 4.21 -1.11 14.47
CA ASP A 884 2.83 -0.76 14.15
C ASP A 884 2.52 0.71 14.37
N VAL A 885 1.67 1.24 13.50
CA VAL A 885 1.10 2.59 13.60
C VAL A 885 -0.40 2.46 13.81
N PHE A 886 -0.90 3.11 14.87
CA PHE A 886 -2.29 2.96 15.24
C PHE A 886 -2.90 4.28 15.76
N PRO A 887 -4.22 4.42 15.57
CA PRO A 887 -4.95 5.65 15.88
C PRO A 887 -5.01 5.91 17.39
N ALA A 888 -4.86 7.18 17.75
CA ALA A 888 -5.18 7.70 19.08
C ALA A 888 -6.10 8.91 18.92
N THR A 889 -7.12 9.00 19.77
CA THR A 889 -7.97 10.18 19.87
C THR A 889 -7.30 11.20 20.77
N ARG A 890 -7.07 12.41 20.26
CA ARG A 890 -6.45 13.50 21.00
C ARG A 890 -7.45 14.12 21.96
N LEU A 891 -7.05 14.26 23.22
CA LEU A 891 -7.87 14.90 24.25
C LEU A 891 -7.50 16.36 24.48
N ARG A 892 -6.33 16.80 24.00
CA ARG A 892 -5.93 18.21 23.93
C ARG A 892 -5.18 18.51 22.64
N LYS A 893 -4.99 19.80 22.37
CA LYS A 893 -4.06 20.26 21.34
C LYS A 893 -2.63 20.18 21.87
N ARG A 894 -1.71 20.02 20.93
CA ARG A 894 -0.28 20.12 21.20
C ARG A 894 0.08 21.58 21.48
N ASP A 895 0.88 21.81 22.49
CA ASP A 895 1.40 23.13 22.83
C ASP A 895 2.48 23.54 21.81
N THR A 896 2.71 24.84 21.71
CA THR A 896 3.56 25.40 20.64
C THR A 896 5.03 25.04 20.78
N ALA A 897 5.45 24.67 22.00
CA ALA A 897 6.80 24.26 22.32
C ALA A 897 6.97 22.73 22.33
N GLU A 898 5.95 21.93 22.02
CA GLU A 898 6.03 20.46 22.00
C GLU A 898 6.32 19.96 20.58
N SER A 899 7.35 19.11 20.43
CA SER A 899 7.66 18.45 19.16
C SER A 899 6.92 17.12 19.03
N GLY A 900 7.04 16.26 20.04
CA GLY A 900 6.50 14.90 20.06
C GLY A 900 6.40 14.33 21.47
N PHE A 901 5.87 13.13 21.56
CA PHE A 901 5.60 12.41 22.80
C PHE A 901 6.17 11.00 22.68
N GLU A 902 6.71 10.47 23.77
CA GLU A 902 7.35 9.16 23.75
C GLU A 902 7.09 8.33 25.00
N VAL A 903 6.87 7.03 24.82
CA VAL A 903 6.87 6.05 25.91
C VAL A 903 8.23 5.35 25.88
N MET A 904 8.98 5.54 26.95
CA MET A 904 10.42 5.31 26.94
C MET A 904 10.86 4.03 27.62
N THR A 905 10.05 3.38 28.44
CA THR A 905 10.45 2.15 29.15
C THR A 905 9.41 1.04 28.98
N PHE A 906 9.82 -0.22 29.13
CA PHE A 906 8.88 -1.34 29.14
C PHE A 906 7.82 -1.20 30.24
N LYS A 907 8.22 -0.70 31.42
CA LYS A 907 7.31 -0.39 32.53
C LYS A 907 6.24 0.62 32.13
N ASP A 908 6.58 1.65 31.36
CA ASP A 908 5.61 2.66 30.92
C ASP A 908 4.62 2.12 29.85
N HIS A 909 4.90 0.93 29.30
CA HIS A 909 3.99 0.19 28.43
C HIS A 909 3.14 -0.84 29.18
N GLN A 910 3.32 -1.01 30.49
CA GLN A 910 2.71 -2.11 31.26
C GLN A 910 1.18 -2.18 31.06
N GLU A 911 0.47 -1.07 31.24
CA GLU A 911 -0.99 -0.95 31.02
C GLU A 911 -1.43 -1.27 29.57
N MET A 912 -0.50 -1.15 28.61
CA MET A 912 -0.79 -1.54 27.23
C MET A 912 -0.97 -3.06 27.08
N TYR A 913 -0.36 -3.88 27.96
CA TYR A 913 -0.34 -5.33 27.78
C TYR A 913 -0.71 -6.16 29.03
N GLU A 914 -1.03 -5.53 30.18
CA GLU A 914 -1.45 -6.23 31.40
C GLU A 914 -2.65 -7.19 31.21
N ALA A 915 -3.50 -6.95 30.21
CA ALA A 915 -4.65 -7.79 29.91
C ALA A 915 -4.35 -8.97 28.95
N LEU A 916 -3.13 -9.06 28.42
CA LEU A 916 -2.70 -10.17 27.56
C LEU A 916 -2.13 -11.29 28.43
N SER A 917 -2.27 -12.54 27.99
CA SER A 917 -1.75 -13.68 28.75
C SER A 917 -0.23 -13.57 28.97
N THR A 918 0.27 -14.09 30.08
CA THR A 918 1.71 -14.08 30.38
C THR A 918 2.53 -14.77 29.28
N ASP A 919 1.95 -15.75 28.57
CA ASP A 919 2.57 -16.41 27.42
C ASP A 919 2.57 -15.52 26.16
N ALA A 920 1.55 -14.68 25.94
CA ALA A 920 1.50 -13.70 24.85
C ALA A 920 2.60 -12.62 24.96
N LEU A 921 2.94 -12.25 26.20
CA LEU A 921 3.98 -11.27 26.52
C LEU A 921 5.39 -11.81 26.29
N ARG A 922 5.58 -13.13 26.22
CA ARG A 922 6.91 -13.70 25.99
C ARG A 922 7.38 -13.45 24.55
N SER A 923 6.46 -13.36 23.56
CA SER A 923 6.83 -13.30 22.14
C SER A 923 7.23 -11.94 21.62
N ILE A 924 6.47 -10.91 21.96
CA ILE A 924 6.60 -9.58 21.33
C ILE A 924 6.55 -8.54 22.44
N LEU A 925 7.66 -7.81 22.63
CA LEU A 925 7.84 -6.86 23.72
C LEU A 925 7.86 -5.41 23.19
N PRO A 926 6.97 -4.51 23.65
CA PRO A 926 7.08 -3.08 23.33
C PRO A 926 8.38 -2.48 23.88
N VAL A 927 9.20 -1.89 23.01
CA VAL A 927 10.48 -1.30 23.43
C VAL A 927 10.49 0.21 23.35
N TYR A 928 9.67 0.80 22.48
CA TYR A 928 9.59 2.25 22.27
C TYR A 928 8.30 2.63 21.55
N THR A 929 7.59 3.65 22.04
CA THR A 929 6.43 4.25 21.36
C THR A 929 6.67 5.73 21.10
N PHE A 930 6.39 6.19 19.88
CA PHE A 930 6.46 7.59 19.49
C PHE A 930 5.11 8.13 19.02
N ALA A 931 4.71 9.31 19.47
CA ALA A 931 3.50 9.97 19.05
C ALA A 931 3.75 11.44 18.69
N THR A 932 3.02 11.97 17.71
CA THR A 932 3.17 13.39 17.31
C THR A 932 2.05 14.27 17.83
N LEU A 933 0.86 13.69 18.05
CA LEU A 933 -0.43 14.37 18.24
C LEU A 933 -0.75 15.45 17.17
N ALA A 934 0.02 15.46 16.09
CA ALA A 934 -0.15 16.38 14.99
C ALA A 934 -1.08 15.75 13.96
N VAL A 935 -1.97 16.56 13.40
CA VAL A 935 -2.86 16.14 12.32
C VAL A 935 -2.64 17.06 11.12
N VAL A 936 -2.71 16.49 9.92
CA VAL A 936 -2.65 17.27 8.68
C VAL A 936 -4.02 17.92 8.45
N GLY A 937 -4.06 19.23 8.22
CA GLY A 937 -5.29 20.01 8.02
C GLY A 937 -5.78 20.73 9.28
N GLU A 938 -7.05 21.11 9.31
CA GLU A 938 -7.62 21.85 10.45
C GLU A 938 -7.77 20.98 11.70
N GLU A 939 -7.01 21.31 12.74
CA GLU A 939 -6.95 20.53 13.98
C GLU A 939 -8.30 20.45 14.73
N LYS A 940 -9.22 21.40 14.48
CA LYS A 940 -10.55 21.40 15.12
C LYS A 940 -11.39 20.20 14.65
N HIS A 941 -11.37 19.91 13.35
CA HIS A 941 -12.25 18.93 12.69
C HIS A 941 -11.69 17.50 12.62
N ARG A 942 -10.45 17.28 13.08
CA ARG A 942 -9.83 15.95 13.06
C ARG A 942 -9.33 15.56 14.45
N PRO A 943 -10.08 14.76 15.24
CA PRO A 943 -9.71 14.47 16.62
C PRO A 943 -8.58 13.44 16.72
N GLN A 944 -8.29 12.67 15.67
CA GLN A 944 -7.39 11.54 15.76
C GLN A 944 -6.00 11.83 15.21
N SER A 945 -4.99 11.53 16.01
CA SER A 945 -3.61 11.32 15.60
C SER A 945 -3.29 9.83 15.64
N GLY A 946 -2.01 9.47 15.67
CA GLY A 946 -1.60 8.11 15.99
C GLY A 946 -0.28 8.09 16.73
N PHE A 947 0.16 6.87 17.01
CA PHE A 947 1.45 6.56 17.61
C PHE A 947 2.06 5.37 16.87
N CYS A 948 3.38 5.33 16.85
CA CYS A 948 4.21 4.33 16.20
C CYS A 948 4.94 3.58 17.31
N THR A 949 4.61 2.30 17.48
CA THR A 949 5.22 1.43 18.50
C THR A 949 6.17 0.46 17.83
N TYR A 950 7.38 0.36 18.36
CA TYR A 950 8.38 -0.62 18.00
C TYR A 950 8.36 -1.75 19.02
N PHE A 951 8.35 -2.96 18.50
CA PHE A 951 8.28 -4.19 19.27
C PHE A 951 9.52 -5.01 18.99
N PHE A 952 10.11 -5.58 20.04
CA PHE A 952 11.16 -6.57 19.97
C PHE A 952 10.55 -7.97 19.91
N ASP A 953 10.97 -8.77 18.93
CA ASP A 953 10.50 -10.14 18.76
C ASP A 953 11.40 -11.09 19.58
N ALA A 954 10.93 -11.44 20.78
CA ALA A 954 11.69 -12.19 21.77
C ALA A 954 11.52 -13.72 21.66
N GLU A 955 10.44 -14.23 21.04
CA GLU A 955 10.17 -15.70 20.92
C GLU A 955 10.51 -16.32 19.55
N GLN A 956 11.14 -15.60 18.62
CA GLN A 956 11.79 -16.32 17.53
C GLN A 956 12.94 -17.12 18.15
N ARG A 957 12.71 -18.43 18.30
CA ARG A 957 13.51 -19.48 18.95
C ARG A 957 14.95 -19.58 18.43
N ILE A 958 15.74 -18.51 18.53
CA ILE A 958 17.18 -18.55 18.28
C ILE A 958 17.72 -19.67 19.14
N THR A 959 18.34 -20.67 18.51
CA THR A 959 18.83 -21.86 19.21
C THR A 959 19.94 -21.52 20.20
N ASP A 960 20.66 -20.41 19.95
CA ASP A 960 21.59 -19.80 20.89
C ASP A 960 20.85 -18.97 21.96
N ILE A 961 20.64 -19.60 23.11
CA ILE A 961 19.94 -19.03 24.27
C ILE A 961 20.72 -17.84 24.86
N GLU A 962 22.05 -17.86 24.82
CA GLU A 962 22.88 -16.79 25.39
C GLU A 962 22.78 -15.52 24.54
N ALA A 963 22.91 -15.66 23.22
CA ALA A 963 22.76 -14.55 22.29
C ALA A 963 21.35 -13.93 22.36
N ALA A 964 20.30 -14.76 22.39
CA ALA A 964 18.92 -14.30 22.51
C ALA A 964 18.68 -13.51 23.80
N LYS A 965 19.15 -14.04 24.94
CA LYS A 965 18.99 -13.41 26.24
C LYS A 965 19.79 -12.11 26.37
N LEU A 966 20.99 -12.05 25.78
CA LEU A 966 21.78 -10.82 25.73
C LEU A 966 21.07 -9.74 24.89
N ALA A 967 20.52 -10.12 23.73
CA ALA A 967 19.75 -9.20 22.89
C ALA A 967 18.51 -8.65 23.64
N GLU A 968 17.78 -9.51 24.35
CA GLU A 968 16.66 -9.14 25.19
C GLU A 968 17.08 -8.16 26.31
N GLN A 969 18.15 -8.48 27.05
CA GLN A 969 18.68 -7.61 28.11
C GLN A 969 19.08 -6.23 27.58
N ASN A 970 19.72 -6.18 26.41
CA ASN A 970 20.11 -4.95 25.73
C ASN A 970 18.88 -4.09 25.34
N MET A 971 17.83 -4.71 24.80
CA MET A 971 16.60 -4.00 24.37
C MET A 971 15.77 -3.50 25.56
N LEU A 972 15.70 -4.29 26.63
CA LEU A 972 14.95 -3.95 27.84
C LEU A 972 15.76 -3.09 28.82
N GLY A 973 17.08 -3.01 28.66
CA GLY A 973 17.98 -2.26 29.54
C GLY A 973 18.19 -2.95 30.90
N LEU A 974 18.04 -4.26 30.93
CA LEU A 974 18.20 -5.09 32.13
C LEU A 974 19.68 -5.46 32.33
N GLY A 975 20.05 -5.91 33.54
CA GLY A 975 21.41 -6.42 33.80
C GLY A 975 22.54 -5.38 33.62
N GLY A 976 22.25 -4.08 33.75
CA GLY A 976 23.22 -3.00 33.54
C GLY A 976 23.31 -2.48 32.11
N GLN A 977 22.48 -2.98 31.18
CA GLN A 977 22.50 -2.61 29.76
C GLN A 977 21.70 -1.35 29.39
N ASP A 978 21.36 -0.50 30.37
CA ASP A 978 20.61 0.75 30.14
C ASP A 978 21.35 1.71 29.17
N GLY A 979 22.69 1.70 29.20
CA GLY A 979 23.51 2.45 28.24
C GLY A 979 23.30 2.01 26.80
N ILE A 980 23.26 0.70 26.52
CA ILE A 980 23.02 0.15 25.18
C ILE A 980 21.60 0.50 24.72
N ARG A 981 20.62 0.28 25.59
CA ARG A 981 19.22 0.57 25.32
C ARG A 981 19.00 2.02 24.88
N ARG A 982 19.56 2.98 25.62
CA ARG A 982 19.44 4.41 25.31
C ARG A 982 19.98 4.76 23.92
N SER A 983 21.05 4.10 23.49
CA SER A 983 21.59 4.27 22.14
C SER A 983 20.61 3.73 21.08
N LEU A 984 20.06 2.53 21.26
CA LEU A 984 19.08 1.95 20.33
C LEU A 984 17.82 2.82 20.19
N VAL A 985 17.25 3.28 21.32
CA VAL A 985 16.07 4.14 21.33
C VAL A 985 16.35 5.51 20.69
N SER A 986 17.54 6.08 20.92
CA SER A 986 17.94 7.35 20.31
C SER A 986 17.94 7.28 18.77
N VAL A 987 18.36 6.15 18.19
CA VAL A 987 18.30 5.92 16.74
C VAL A 987 16.85 5.81 16.26
N LEU A 988 16.01 5.00 16.92
CA LEU A 988 14.59 4.88 16.55
C LEU A 988 13.89 6.25 16.60
N ARG A 989 14.17 7.07 17.61
CA ARG A 989 13.68 8.45 17.74
C ARG A 989 14.17 9.34 16.59
N ALA A 990 15.47 9.36 16.34
CA ALA A 990 16.10 10.23 15.34
C ALA A 990 15.54 10.00 13.92
N VAL A 991 15.19 8.75 13.58
CA VAL A 991 14.58 8.42 12.28
C VAL A 991 13.23 9.16 12.06
N HIS A 992 12.40 9.33 13.09
CA HIS A 992 11.16 10.12 12.99
C HIS A 992 11.39 11.60 12.68
N PHE A 993 12.52 12.15 13.12
CA PHE A 993 12.90 13.53 12.80
C PHE A 993 13.55 13.62 11.44
N MET A 994 14.43 12.68 11.10
CA MET A 994 15.16 12.66 9.84
C MET A 994 14.20 12.55 8.63
N GLU A 995 13.18 11.69 8.71
CA GLU A 995 12.20 11.53 7.61
C GLU A 995 11.11 12.61 7.60
N SER A 996 11.13 13.57 8.54
CA SER A 996 10.12 14.62 8.59
C SER A 996 10.25 15.62 7.44
N GLU A 997 9.15 15.87 6.73
CA GLU A 997 9.06 16.87 5.66
C GLU A 997 8.69 18.27 6.20
N LYS A 998 8.59 18.43 7.52
CA LYS A 998 8.22 19.70 8.17
C LYS A 998 9.47 20.38 8.74
N PRO A 999 9.72 21.67 8.46
CA PRO A 999 10.95 22.34 8.83
C PRO A 999 10.97 22.68 10.33
N ALA A 1000 9.97 23.42 10.81
CA ALA A 1000 9.77 23.76 12.21
C ALA A 1000 8.37 24.38 12.39
N SER A 1001 7.89 24.42 13.62
CA SER A 1001 6.80 25.31 14.04
C SER A 1001 7.29 26.14 15.21
N ARG A 1002 7.29 27.47 15.08
CA ARG A 1002 7.61 28.41 16.16
C ARG A 1002 8.87 27.99 16.96
N SER A 1003 9.98 27.74 16.26
CA SER A 1003 11.32 27.36 16.77
C SER A 1003 11.58 25.89 17.17
N VAL A 1004 10.59 24.98 17.14
CA VAL A 1004 10.82 23.55 17.40
C VAL A 1004 10.74 22.70 16.14
N LEU A 1005 11.64 21.71 16.02
CA LEU A 1005 11.63 20.73 14.94
C LEU A 1005 10.44 19.80 15.11
N LEU A 1006 9.72 19.51 14.03
CA LEU A 1006 8.55 18.63 14.05
C LEU A 1006 8.88 17.26 13.44
N PRO A 1007 8.48 16.16 14.07
CA PRO A 1007 8.70 14.81 13.55
C PRO A 1007 7.57 14.33 12.62
N VAL A 1008 7.82 13.22 11.92
CA VAL A 1008 6.78 12.42 11.25
C VAL A 1008 6.37 11.23 12.13
N LEU A 1009 5.09 10.85 12.06
CA LEU A 1009 4.59 9.71 12.83
C LEU A 1009 5.10 8.37 12.27
N ASP A 1010 5.07 8.20 10.96
CA ASP A 1010 5.53 7.00 10.26
C ASP A 1010 6.69 7.38 9.34
N PRO A 1011 7.95 7.07 9.68
CA PRO A 1011 9.11 7.37 8.85
C PRO A 1011 9.30 6.37 7.69
N PHE A 1012 8.53 5.29 7.64
CA PHE A 1012 8.67 4.21 6.65
C PHE A 1012 7.56 4.23 5.61
N GLY A 1013 7.02 5.40 5.27
CA GLY A 1013 5.92 5.55 4.30
C GLY A 1013 6.23 4.99 2.90
N TRP A 1014 7.50 4.78 2.57
CA TRP A 1014 7.96 4.17 1.31
C TRP A 1014 7.69 2.65 1.21
N VAL A 1015 7.48 1.98 2.35
CA VAL A 1015 7.24 0.53 2.46
C VAL A 1015 5.87 0.11 1.92
N ASP A 1016 4.82 0.87 2.26
CA ASP A 1016 3.43 0.61 1.86
C ASP A 1016 2.77 1.91 1.36
N PRO A 1017 3.18 2.39 0.16
CA PRO A 1017 2.67 3.63 -0.38
C PRO A 1017 1.19 3.49 -0.77
N GLN A 1018 0.37 4.47 -0.38
CA GLN A 1018 -1.08 4.43 -0.63
C GLN A 1018 -1.48 4.46 -2.12
N LYS A 1019 -0.58 4.91 -3.01
CA LYS A 1019 -0.82 4.99 -4.46
C LYS A 1019 0.11 4.05 -5.19
N ARG A 1020 -0.42 3.31 -6.19
CA ARG A 1020 0.35 2.44 -7.10
C ARG A 1020 1.53 3.17 -7.75
N ALA A 1021 1.31 4.39 -8.24
CA ALA A 1021 2.39 5.18 -8.81
C ALA A 1021 3.47 5.60 -7.79
N ALA A 1022 3.14 5.78 -6.50
CA ALA A 1022 4.15 6.01 -5.45
C ALA A 1022 4.94 4.72 -5.11
N ALA A 1023 4.38 3.55 -5.42
CA ALA A 1023 5.13 2.31 -5.43
C ALA A 1023 6.12 2.20 -6.59
N GLY A 1024 6.01 3.04 -7.63
CA GLY A 1024 6.76 2.91 -8.89
C GLY A 1024 6.05 2.01 -9.92
N GLU A 1025 4.76 1.72 -9.73
CA GLU A 1025 3.98 0.87 -10.62
C GLU A 1025 3.17 1.70 -11.63
N VAL A 1026 3.18 1.29 -12.90
CA VAL A 1026 2.44 1.94 -14.00
C VAL A 1026 1.40 0.97 -14.55
N GLN A 1027 0.16 1.44 -14.73
CA GLN A 1027 -0.84 0.65 -15.45
C GLN A 1027 -0.54 0.65 -16.95
N VAL A 1028 -0.26 -0.52 -17.52
CA VAL A 1028 0.13 -0.68 -18.93
C VAL A 1028 -0.95 -1.31 -19.79
N MET A 1029 -1.91 -2.04 -19.19
CA MET A 1029 -3.06 -2.61 -19.90
C MET A 1029 -4.35 -2.43 -19.09
N SER A 1030 -5.46 -2.22 -19.81
CA SER A 1030 -6.81 -2.18 -19.21
C SER A 1030 -7.87 -2.57 -20.24
N ARG A 1031 -8.68 -3.59 -19.93
CA ARG A 1031 -9.73 -4.10 -20.83
C ARG A 1031 -11.10 -4.03 -20.16
N ARG A 1032 -12.12 -3.55 -20.88
CA ARG A 1032 -13.50 -3.38 -20.34
C ARG A 1032 -14.10 -4.71 -19.83
N ARG A 1033 -13.70 -5.83 -20.43
CA ARG A 1033 -14.16 -7.20 -20.09
C ARG A 1033 -13.11 -8.03 -19.33
N ALA A 1034 -11.93 -7.48 -19.03
CA ALA A 1034 -10.86 -8.17 -18.31
C ALA A 1034 -10.33 -7.29 -17.17
N GLY A 1035 -9.30 -7.76 -16.47
CA GLY A 1035 -8.63 -7.03 -15.40
C GLY A 1035 -7.65 -5.98 -15.92
N THR A 1036 -6.83 -5.46 -15.00
CA THR A 1036 -5.77 -4.48 -15.30
C THR A 1036 -4.39 -5.09 -15.11
N VAL A 1037 -3.41 -4.65 -15.88
CA VAL A 1037 -2.00 -5.08 -15.74
C VAL A 1037 -1.15 -3.90 -15.28
N LEU A 1038 -0.40 -4.11 -14.20
CA LEU A 1038 0.55 -3.15 -13.63
C LEU A 1038 1.98 -3.61 -13.92
N LEU A 1039 2.80 -2.70 -14.42
CA LEU A 1039 4.23 -2.89 -14.63
C LEU A 1039 5.01 -2.30 -13.45
N SER A 1040 5.83 -3.11 -12.78
CA SER A 1040 6.69 -2.71 -11.66
C SER A 1040 8.05 -2.21 -12.16
N LEU A 1041 8.20 -0.88 -12.30
CA LEU A 1041 9.47 -0.28 -12.71
C LEU A 1041 10.62 -0.50 -11.71
N PRO A 1042 10.41 -0.52 -10.38
CA PRO A 1042 11.46 -0.89 -9.44
C PRO A 1042 11.99 -2.32 -9.63
N ALA A 1043 11.15 -3.26 -10.03
CA ALA A 1043 11.59 -4.63 -10.34
C ALA A 1043 12.43 -4.69 -11.61
N VAL A 1044 12.05 -3.93 -12.64
CA VAL A 1044 12.87 -3.76 -13.85
C VAL A 1044 14.22 -3.14 -13.51
N LEU A 1045 14.24 -2.08 -12.70
CA LEU A 1045 15.49 -1.43 -12.28
C LEU A 1045 16.34 -2.33 -11.38
N ALA A 1046 15.77 -3.26 -10.62
CA ALA A 1046 16.54 -4.22 -9.85
C ALA A 1046 17.45 -5.08 -10.77
N HIS A 1047 16.94 -5.56 -11.91
CA HIS A 1047 17.76 -6.25 -12.93
C HIS A 1047 18.89 -5.37 -13.47
N VAL A 1048 18.60 -4.10 -13.71
CA VAL A 1048 19.60 -3.14 -14.23
C VAL A 1048 20.67 -2.85 -13.19
N THR A 1049 20.27 -2.60 -11.95
CA THR A 1049 21.19 -2.32 -10.84
C THR A 1049 22.13 -3.50 -10.60
N LYS A 1050 21.62 -4.73 -10.67
CA LYS A 1050 22.41 -5.97 -10.56
C LYS A 1050 23.55 -6.01 -11.57
N VAL A 1051 23.26 -5.67 -12.83
CA VAL A 1051 24.24 -5.64 -13.93
C VAL A 1051 25.27 -4.52 -13.73
N LEU A 1052 24.82 -3.29 -13.48
CA LEU A 1052 25.72 -2.13 -13.33
C LEU A 1052 26.68 -2.27 -12.14
N HIS A 1053 26.26 -2.97 -11.08
CA HIS A 1053 27.07 -3.23 -9.89
C HIS A 1053 27.88 -4.53 -9.96
N LYS A 1054 27.79 -5.29 -11.06
CA LYS A 1054 28.46 -6.58 -11.24
C LYS A 1054 28.17 -7.57 -10.09
N GLU A 1055 26.94 -7.57 -9.60
CA GLU A 1055 26.50 -8.55 -8.61
C GLU A 1055 26.45 -9.95 -9.25
N ALA A 1056 26.85 -10.98 -8.51
CA ALA A 1056 26.78 -12.35 -9.00
C ALA A 1056 25.33 -12.73 -9.39
N PRO A 1057 25.12 -13.49 -10.48
CA PRO A 1057 23.80 -13.93 -10.90
C PRO A 1057 23.07 -14.72 -9.83
#